data_AF-A0A1W9Q506-F1
#
_entry.id   AF-A0A1W9Q506-F1
#
_cell.length_a   1.000
_cell.length_b   1.000
_cell.length_c   1.000
_cell.angle_alpha   90.00
_cell.angle_beta   90.00
_cell.angle_gamma   90.00
#
_symmetry.space_group_name_H-M   'P 1'
#
loop_
_entity.id
_entity.type
_entity.pdbx_description
1 polymer ?
#
loop_
_entity_poly.entity_id
_entity_poly.type
_entity_poly.pdbx_seq_one_letter_code
_entity_poly.pdbx_strand_id
1 'polypeptide(L)'
;MNSASIWGIALPLATFVASVGLLIVALRKKWLVEADLPDLPDEEPTDEKSPVAQSSLRERIKDFVKKYRWEIILGASFGAIFLFALFFAPPRLNGEIAIRPNQPGRPFYNLRWLRDFLRIFYDTIWVWNSALLSLICLLTLARVIQKRSGFGAQFMLLCTSLNLAGVGQWLLHSEELQGTGKTLYFVAIYGFGMWAWAAHKRLIADLERKPVERRVEILIILGLLLLTSFTRFYTLRAIPYGIEGDEAKWTSEAVNLGILGEPDSSGEYHRDALPVSYYLQVPLHRLLGPSLLAARLTVVILSVISTLIFYWLLRQITAMPVAAIATWLLSISIFDISASRLANVESFVKFWPILGLALLALAVRTRRWQVYGLSGLAIALGMLTYDTVWPLFGVVLLIALIELAHQKESRSARMASIAALVSPTLLSLPLLIPYLTSRLSYYEFGERDLDSETGATLAQYFANVVQTWFVSLRSDFLYNRPGPLLNALLLPLLALGLVVAFSMIKKKVSYWTLLWVGLVIFPVPILANSSMGRVYYPALPAVYTLVALGIFLFWKEIDRFVGANPRPILIAVTLVPLVWLPFANLFIYFNEVSDADDRLMRREIGEIAAQAAGEDTLILLPAVPGANAPLNNEHQMLELYMMQKLPPSEVDSAYLYVAPEELLSEIESKAAAYQKMEVIFDERETESLAETLQLCYPQGRLTEGRYFSRFSLHSSEVGQMNCSFASLRIESEDDNNLEWELVGDTTQRLETLCEVRQADFEWIEAEDMFMSPGWQTEVSFASGWNGTGFVMDYYGSQPLFMELDAEPSQASYIWVRYYKRAVDELPAYLIIDDTSHPFADIKGDDLRVWKWERIGPVELDDGAELSISRPYENDPRYFMALFIDSLVITADAGFSPNADLWKSLSPKVFSFNQPQSSGIVDLNLLSGFYRCKAVIESELPLVEMLGDTSLVSNSIEFEIR
;
A
#
# COMPACT_ATOMS: atom_id res chain seq x y z
N MET A 1 13.79 -33.55 2.57
CA MET A 1 14.79 -33.20 1.52
C MET A 1 15.03 -34.39 0.60
N ASN A 2 14.69 -34.30 -0.69
CA ASN A 2 15.03 -35.32 -1.69
C ASN A 2 16.55 -35.42 -1.88
N SER A 3 17.08 -36.57 -2.30
CA SER A 3 18.52 -36.79 -2.52
C SER A 3 19.18 -35.73 -3.44
N ALA A 4 18.45 -35.22 -4.43
CA ALA A 4 18.89 -34.14 -5.31
C ALA A 4 19.17 -32.82 -4.56
N SER A 5 18.40 -32.51 -3.51
CA SER A 5 18.58 -31.28 -2.71
C SER A 5 19.86 -31.30 -1.88
N ILE A 6 20.32 -32.49 -1.46
CA ILE A 6 21.59 -32.66 -0.72
C ILE A 6 22.78 -32.32 -1.63
N TRP A 7 22.76 -32.81 -2.88
CA TRP A 7 23.81 -32.48 -3.86
C TRP A 7 23.86 -31.00 -4.22
N GLY A 8 22.69 -30.35 -4.29
CA GLY A 8 22.58 -28.90 -4.53
C GLY A 8 23.23 -28.02 -3.44
N ILE A 9 23.48 -28.55 -2.24
CA ILE A 9 24.10 -27.81 -1.13
C ILE A 9 25.53 -28.31 -0.86
N ALA A 10 25.71 -29.63 -0.79
CA ALA A 10 26.99 -30.24 -0.43
C ALA A 10 28.08 -29.96 -1.47
N LEU A 11 27.74 -29.99 -2.77
CA LEU A 11 28.71 -29.78 -3.83
C LEU A 11 29.21 -28.31 -3.86
N PRO A 12 28.35 -27.27 -3.82
CA PRO A 12 28.80 -25.88 -3.64
C PRO A 12 29.72 -25.68 -2.43
N LEU A 13 29.36 -26.21 -1.27
CA LEU A 13 30.18 -26.10 -0.06
C LEU A 13 31.55 -26.78 -0.22
N ALA A 14 31.58 -28.00 -0.77
CA ALA A 14 32.84 -28.70 -1.04
C ALA A 14 33.73 -27.94 -2.02
N THR A 15 33.15 -27.40 -3.10
CA THR A 15 33.91 -26.58 -4.07
C THR A 15 34.44 -25.29 -3.47
N PHE A 16 33.68 -24.66 -2.58
CA PHE A 16 34.11 -23.48 -1.83
C PHE A 16 35.33 -23.80 -0.94
N VAL A 17 35.25 -24.84 -0.11
CA VAL A 17 36.36 -25.26 0.77
C VAL A 17 37.62 -25.58 -0.05
N ALA A 18 37.47 -26.28 -1.17
CA ALA A 18 38.59 -26.55 -2.08
C ALA A 18 39.20 -25.26 -2.65
N SER A 19 38.39 -24.28 -3.02
CA SER A 19 38.87 -22.98 -3.54
C SER A 19 39.59 -22.12 -2.49
N VAL A 20 39.13 -22.14 -1.23
CA VAL A 20 39.82 -21.49 -0.10
C VAL A 20 41.19 -22.14 0.13
N GLY A 21 41.22 -23.48 0.19
CA GLY A 21 42.47 -24.23 0.32
C GLY A 21 43.45 -23.93 -0.81
N LEU A 22 42.94 -23.85 -2.06
CA LEU A 22 43.73 -23.49 -3.22
C LEU A 22 44.32 -22.07 -3.11
N LEU A 23 43.54 -21.07 -2.69
CA LEU A 23 44.04 -19.71 -2.52
C LEU A 23 45.15 -19.67 -1.47
N ILE A 24 44.99 -20.35 -0.33
CA ILE A 24 46.02 -20.43 0.71
C ILE A 24 47.30 -21.08 0.17
N VAL A 25 47.18 -22.17 -0.59
CA VAL A 25 48.33 -22.81 -1.23
C VAL A 25 48.99 -21.88 -2.25
N ALA A 26 48.21 -21.21 -3.10
CA ALA A 26 48.72 -20.27 -4.10
C ALA A 26 49.49 -19.10 -3.46
N LEU A 27 48.97 -18.55 -2.36
CA LEU A 27 49.64 -17.50 -1.59
C LEU A 27 50.93 -18.00 -0.92
N ARG A 28 50.89 -19.17 -0.26
CA ARG A 28 52.06 -19.77 0.40
C ARG A 28 53.16 -20.16 -0.58
N LYS A 29 52.79 -20.68 -1.75
CA LYS A 29 53.73 -21.13 -2.79
C LYS A 29 54.08 -20.04 -3.81
N LYS A 30 53.61 -18.80 -3.61
CA LYS A 30 53.84 -17.65 -4.50
C LYS A 30 53.56 -17.98 -5.97
N TRP A 31 52.41 -18.59 -6.24
CA TRP A 31 51.96 -18.87 -7.61
C TRP A 31 51.93 -17.56 -8.43
N LEU A 32 52.30 -17.66 -9.71
CA LEU A 32 52.40 -16.49 -10.60
C LEU A 32 51.03 -15.83 -10.74
N VAL A 33 50.97 -14.53 -10.49
CA VAL A 33 49.83 -13.71 -10.85
C VAL A 33 50.08 -13.25 -12.28
N GLU A 34 49.68 -14.06 -13.26
CA GLU A 34 49.71 -13.65 -14.67
C GLU A 34 48.66 -12.56 -14.90
N ALA A 35 49.10 -11.33 -14.67
CA ALA A 35 48.68 -10.08 -15.27
C ALA A 35 49.57 -9.02 -14.60
N ASP A 36 50.74 -8.80 -15.20
CA ASP A 36 51.38 -7.51 -15.08
C ASP A 36 50.33 -6.44 -15.36
N LEU A 37 50.44 -5.35 -14.60
CA LEU A 37 49.77 -4.10 -14.90
C LEU A 37 49.85 -3.88 -16.42
N PRO A 38 48.78 -3.43 -17.11
CA PRO A 38 49.01 -2.90 -18.45
C PRO A 38 50.10 -1.85 -18.29
N ASP A 39 51.21 -2.02 -19.01
CA ASP A 39 52.26 -1.01 -19.13
C ASP A 39 51.53 0.33 -19.25
N LEU A 40 51.71 1.19 -18.24
CA LEU A 40 51.46 2.61 -18.43
C LEU A 40 52.39 2.96 -19.59
N PRO A 41 51.88 3.39 -20.76
CA PRO A 41 52.78 3.89 -21.76
C PRO A 41 53.47 5.09 -21.11
N ASP A 42 54.77 4.96 -20.89
CA ASP A 42 55.64 6.14 -20.78
C ASP A 42 55.39 6.92 -22.07
N GLU A 43 54.63 8.01 -21.96
CA GLU A 43 54.57 9.03 -22.99
C GLU A 43 55.95 9.70 -23.04
N GLU A 44 56.91 9.04 -23.67
CA GLU A 44 57.96 9.75 -24.37
C GLU A 44 57.33 10.43 -25.59
N PRO A 45 57.52 11.74 -25.78
CA PRO A 45 56.98 12.45 -26.93
C PRO A 45 57.83 12.09 -28.14
N THR A 46 57.49 10.98 -28.81
CA THR A 46 57.97 10.70 -30.15
C THR A 46 57.06 11.42 -31.15
N ASP A 47 57.56 12.57 -31.57
CA ASP A 47 57.17 13.28 -32.78
C ASP A 47 57.30 12.33 -33.98
N GLU A 48 56.22 11.61 -34.33
CA GLU A 48 56.07 11.09 -35.69
C GLU A 48 54.59 11.05 -36.10
N LYS A 49 54.17 12.15 -36.71
CA LYS A 49 52.93 12.24 -37.48
C LYS A 49 52.96 11.21 -38.61
N SER A 50 52.35 10.05 -38.42
CA SER A 50 51.84 9.24 -39.53
C SER A 50 50.39 9.60 -39.82
N PRO A 51 49.99 9.72 -41.10
CA PRO A 51 48.67 10.21 -41.48
C PRO A 51 47.63 9.13 -41.23
N VAL A 52 46.77 9.35 -40.24
CA VAL A 52 45.57 8.54 -40.01
C VAL A 52 44.64 8.73 -41.20
N ALA A 53 44.64 7.77 -42.11
CA ALA A 53 43.59 7.61 -43.10
C ALA A 53 42.24 7.53 -42.36
N GLN A 54 41.39 8.53 -42.58
CA GLN A 54 40.01 8.53 -42.12
C GLN A 54 39.23 7.44 -42.86
N SER A 55 39.32 6.19 -42.38
CA SER A 55 38.43 5.13 -42.84
C SER A 55 36.98 5.54 -42.59
N SER A 56 36.17 5.50 -43.64
CA SER A 56 34.77 5.94 -43.56
C SER A 56 34.03 5.14 -42.49
N LEU A 57 33.03 5.74 -41.82
CA LEU A 57 32.18 5.03 -40.84
C LEU A 57 31.67 3.69 -41.40
N ARG A 58 31.39 3.68 -42.70
CA ARG A 58 30.93 2.52 -43.46
C ARG A 58 31.96 1.39 -43.48
N GLU A 59 33.25 1.69 -43.68
CA GLU A 59 34.33 0.70 -43.63
C GLU A 59 34.55 0.15 -42.23
N ARG A 60 34.51 0.99 -41.21
CA ARG A 60 34.61 0.55 -39.80
C ARG A 60 33.46 -0.36 -39.40
N ILE A 61 32.24 -0.04 -39.83
CA ILE A 61 31.06 -0.91 -39.63
C ILE A 61 31.25 -2.21 -40.41
N LYS A 62 31.76 -2.16 -41.65
CA LYS A 62 32.00 -3.35 -42.46
C LYS A 62 33.01 -4.29 -41.80
N ASP A 63 34.09 -3.75 -41.27
CA ASP A 63 35.12 -4.52 -40.56
C ASP A 63 34.61 -5.05 -39.21
N PHE A 64 33.84 -4.26 -38.48
CA PHE A 64 33.19 -4.71 -37.25
C PHE A 64 32.20 -5.84 -37.53
N VAL A 65 31.30 -5.67 -38.51
CA VAL A 65 30.34 -6.70 -38.91
C VAL A 65 31.05 -7.95 -39.42
N LYS A 66 32.13 -7.81 -40.19
CA LYS A 66 32.92 -8.96 -40.66
C LYS A 66 33.61 -9.69 -39.51
N LYS A 67 34.16 -8.94 -38.54
CA LYS A 67 34.84 -9.48 -37.36
C LYS A 67 33.90 -10.16 -36.38
N TYR A 68 32.69 -9.62 -36.21
CA TYR A 68 31.69 -10.09 -35.25
C TYR A 68 30.43 -10.67 -35.92
N ARG A 69 30.57 -11.21 -37.14
CA ARG A 69 29.42 -11.61 -37.97
C ARG A 69 28.55 -12.66 -37.30
N TRP A 70 29.16 -13.61 -36.61
CA TRP A 70 28.45 -14.73 -36.02
C TRP A 70 27.75 -14.32 -34.74
N GLU A 71 28.32 -13.40 -33.98
CA GLU A 71 27.76 -12.78 -32.80
C GLU A 71 26.55 -11.93 -33.14
N ILE A 72 26.64 -11.15 -34.22
CA ILE A 72 25.53 -10.36 -34.72
C ILE A 72 24.42 -11.30 -35.20
N ILE A 73 24.74 -12.39 -35.91
CA ILE A 73 23.74 -13.36 -36.36
C ILE A 73 23.09 -14.09 -35.19
N LEU A 74 23.86 -14.57 -34.21
CA LEU A 74 23.33 -15.24 -33.02
C LEU A 74 22.48 -14.30 -32.16
N GLY A 75 22.99 -13.09 -31.90
CA GLY A 75 22.26 -12.06 -31.17
C GLY A 75 20.98 -11.63 -31.89
N ALA A 76 21.04 -11.45 -33.22
CA ALA A 76 19.87 -11.14 -34.03
C ALA A 76 18.87 -12.30 -34.12
N SER A 77 19.35 -13.56 -34.16
CA SER A 77 18.48 -14.74 -34.19
C SER A 77 17.77 -14.94 -32.86
N PHE A 78 18.48 -14.82 -31.73
CA PHE A 78 17.87 -14.81 -30.40
C PHE A 78 16.92 -13.63 -30.22
N GLY A 79 17.34 -12.44 -30.64
CA GLY A 79 16.49 -11.25 -30.66
C GLY A 79 15.24 -11.45 -31.49
N ALA A 80 15.35 -12.06 -32.68
CA ALA A 80 14.23 -12.35 -33.56
C ALA A 80 13.30 -13.42 -32.99
N ILE A 81 13.81 -14.51 -32.41
CA ILE A 81 13.00 -15.54 -31.73
C ILE A 81 12.26 -14.94 -30.54
N PHE A 82 12.94 -14.09 -29.77
CA PHE A 82 12.36 -13.41 -28.62
C PHE A 82 11.32 -12.36 -29.03
N LEU A 83 11.61 -11.54 -30.03
CA LEU A 83 10.65 -10.59 -30.62
C LEU A 83 9.49 -11.31 -31.29
N PHE A 84 9.71 -12.45 -31.92
CA PHE A 84 8.66 -13.30 -32.48
C PHE A 84 7.75 -13.83 -31.37
N ALA A 85 8.31 -14.37 -30.29
CA ALA A 85 7.54 -14.78 -29.11
C ALA A 85 6.79 -13.61 -28.45
N LEU A 86 7.32 -12.39 -28.54
CA LEU A 86 6.72 -11.16 -28.00
C LEU A 86 5.56 -10.65 -28.87
N PHE A 87 5.73 -10.59 -30.20
CA PHE A 87 4.76 -10.02 -31.14
C PHE A 87 3.68 -11.01 -31.58
N PHE A 88 3.98 -12.31 -31.62
CA PHE A 88 3.07 -13.34 -32.14
C PHE A 88 2.43 -14.20 -31.05
N ALA A 89 2.66 -13.90 -29.76
CA ALA A 89 1.82 -14.43 -28.71
C ALA A 89 0.49 -13.64 -28.68
N PRO A 90 -0.67 -14.32 -28.70
CA PRO A 90 -1.92 -13.77 -29.22
C PRO A 90 -2.40 -12.57 -28.39
N PRO A 91 -2.55 -11.38 -28.97
CA PRO A 91 -3.27 -10.29 -28.31
C PRO A 91 -4.76 -10.59 -28.40
N ARG A 92 -5.38 -11.02 -27.30
CA ARG A 92 -6.81 -10.73 -27.13
C ARG A 92 -6.89 -9.27 -26.72
N LEU A 93 -7.07 -8.39 -27.71
CA LEU A 93 -7.32 -6.96 -27.51
C LEU A 93 -8.73 -6.68 -28.01
N ASN A 94 -9.69 -6.68 -27.09
CA ASN A 94 -10.94 -5.92 -27.26
C ASN A 94 -10.68 -4.40 -27.08
N GLY A 95 -9.41 -3.97 -26.95
CA GLY A 95 -9.01 -2.58 -26.75
C GLY A 95 -8.88 -2.17 -25.28
N GLU A 96 -9.51 -2.90 -24.35
CA GLU A 96 -9.51 -2.57 -22.92
C GLU A 96 -8.40 -3.30 -22.14
N ILE A 97 -7.67 -2.56 -21.30
CA ILE A 97 -6.63 -3.10 -20.42
C ILE A 97 -7.33 -3.72 -19.20
N ALA A 98 -7.10 -5.01 -18.96
CA ALA A 98 -7.71 -5.70 -17.82
C ALA A 98 -7.32 -5.07 -16.46
N ILE A 99 -8.30 -4.89 -15.58
CA ILE A 99 -8.13 -4.24 -14.26
C ILE A 99 -7.45 -5.17 -13.24
N ARG A 100 -7.59 -6.50 -13.34
CA ARG A 100 -6.95 -7.41 -12.38
C ARG A 100 -5.57 -7.88 -12.87
N PRO A 101 -4.61 -8.10 -11.95
CA PRO A 101 -3.35 -8.75 -12.26
C PRO A 101 -3.58 -10.14 -12.87
N ASN A 102 -2.64 -10.60 -13.71
CA ASN A 102 -2.64 -11.94 -14.30
C ASN A 102 -3.86 -12.29 -15.18
N GLN A 103 -4.55 -11.31 -15.74
CA GLN A 103 -5.61 -11.49 -16.74
C GLN A 103 -5.10 -11.25 -18.16
N PRO A 104 -5.62 -11.98 -19.17
CA PRO A 104 -5.38 -11.65 -20.58
C PRO A 104 -5.74 -10.18 -20.85
N GLY A 105 -4.87 -9.46 -21.56
CA GLY A 105 -5.01 -8.01 -21.80
C GLY A 105 -4.08 -7.14 -20.95
N ARG A 106 -3.47 -7.68 -19.88
CA ARG A 106 -2.39 -6.99 -19.15
C ARG A 106 -1.11 -6.92 -19.99
N PRO A 107 -0.31 -5.85 -19.87
CA PRO A 107 0.99 -5.77 -20.55
C PRO A 107 1.91 -6.94 -20.18
N PHE A 108 2.66 -7.44 -21.16
CA PHE A 108 3.60 -8.56 -20.99
C PHE A 108 2.98 -9.88 -20.53
N TYR A 109 1.65 -10.03 -20.48
CA TYR A 109 0.98 -11.25 -20.05
C TYR A 109 1.51 -12.52 -20.73
N ASN A 110 1.93 -12.40 -22.00
CA ASN A 110 2.53 -13.49 -22.76
C ASN A 110 3.85 -14.04 -22.18
N LEU A 111 4.52 -13.34 -21.26
CA LEU A 111 5.68 -13.86 -20.54
C LEU A 111 5.30 -14.75 -19.34
N ARG A 112 3.99 -14.91 -19.07
CA ARG A 112 3.47 -15.74 -17.98
C ARG A 112 3.98 -17.18 -18.06
N TRP A 113 4.05 -17.79 -19.25
CA TRP A 113 4.55 -19.18 -19.36
C TRP A 113 5.97 -19.32 -18.80
N LEU A 114 6.85 -18.35 -19.08
CA LEU A 114 8.21 -18.36 -18.57
C LEU A 114 8.22 -18.14 -17.06
N ARG A 115 7.38 -17.22 -16.58
CA ARG A 115 7.25 -16.96 -15.15
C ARG A 115 6.71 -18.17 -14.39
N ASP A 116 5.66 -18.80 -14.89
CA ASP A 116 5.04 -19.99 -14.33
C ASP A 116 6.03 -21.16 -14.35
N PHE A 117 6.78 -21.34 -15.44
CA PHE A 117 7.87 -22.32 -15.50
C PHE A 117 8.92 -22.06 -14.41
N LEU A 118 9.41 -20.82 -14.26
CA LEU A 118 10.40 -20.47 -13.24
C LEU A 118 9.86 -20.67 -11.82
N ARG A 119 8.56 -20.46 -11.59
CA ARG A 119 7.91 -20.65 -10.28
C ARG A 119 7.71 -22.13 -9.96
N ILE A 120 7.18 -22.91 -10.91
CA ILE A 120 6.92 -24.35 -10.76
C ILE A 120 8.24 -25.12 -10.57
N PHE A 121 9.27 -24.78 -11.35
CA PHE A 121 10.56 -25.47 -11.31
C PHE A 121 11.60 -24.74 -10.46
N TYR A 122 11.20 -23.81 -9.58
CA TYR A 122 12.12 -22.94 -8.83
C TYR A 122 13.23 -23.73 -8.10
N ASP A 123 12.86 -24.68 -7.25
CA ASP A 123 13.84 -25.48 -6.49
C ASP A 123 14.70 -26.36 -7.40
N THR A 124 14.09 -26.94 -8.44
CA THR A 124 14.79 -27.80 -9.39
C THR A 124 15.85 -27.01 -10.16
N ILE A 125 15.51 -25.81 -10.63
CA ILE A 125 16.41 -24.90 -11.34
C ILE A 125 17.58 -24.51 -10.44
N TRP A 126 17.34 -24.15 -9.18
CA TRP A 126 18.41 -23.79 -8.25
C TRP A 126 19.34 -24.96 -7.93
N VAL A 127 18.80 -26.14 -7.66
CA VAL A 127 19.61 -27.36 -7.42
C VAL A 127 20.53 -27.65 -8.61
N TRP A 128 19.98 -27.71 -9.82
CA TRP A 128 20.75 -28.07 -11.01
C TRP A 128 21.72 -26.99 -11.44
N ASN A 129 21.33 -25.70 -11.35
CA ASN A 129 22.25 -24.60 -11.65
C ASN A 129 23.44 -24.57 -10.68
N SER A 130 23.18 -24.76 -9.38
CA SER A 130 24.23 -24.76 -8.36
C SER A 130 25.16 -25.94 -8.52
N ALA A 131 24.62 -27.13 -8.80
CA ALA A 131 25.41 -28.34 -9.08
C ALA A 131 26.25 -28.20 -10.36
N LEU A 132 25.66 -27.70 -11.44
CA LEU A 132 26.35 -27.47 -12.72
C LEU A 132 27.49 -26.45 -12.56
N LEU A 133 27.23 -25.33 -11.88
CA LEU A 133 28.25 -24.31 -11.63
C LEU A 133 29.39 -24.86 -10.78
N SER A 134 29.10 -25.69 -9.78
CA SER A 134 30.13 -26.38 -8.99
C SER A 134 30.94 -27.39 -9.81
N LEU A 135 30.31 -28.15 -10.71
CA LEU A 135 31.04 -29.06 -11.61
C LEU A 135 31.98 -28.29 -12.55
N ILE A 136 31.49 -27.20 -13.15
CA ILE A 136 32.33 -26.29 -13.95
C ILE A 136 33.49 -25.78 -13.09
N CYS A 137 33.21 -25.35 -11.85
CA CYS A 137 34.23 -24.87 -10.93
C CYS A 137 35.28 -25.93 -10.59
N LEU A 138 34.90 -27.20 -10.42
CA LEU A 138 35.86 -28.29 -10.17
C LEU A 138 36.77 -28.54 -11.35
N LEU A 139 36.22 -28.55 -12.56
CA LEU A 139 36.99 -28.72 -13.81
C LEU A 139 37.96 -27.56 -14.01
N THR A 140 37.55 -26.32 -13.71
CA THR A 140 38.44 -25.15 -13.80
C THR A 140 39.46 -25.15 -12.67
N LEU A 141 39.12 -25.57 -11.46
CA LEU A 141 40.05 -25.71 -10.33
C LEU A 141 41.22 -26.63 -10.69
N ALA A 142 40.95 -27.78 -11.32
CA ALA A 142 41.99 -28.71 -11.78
C ALA A 142 42.95 -28.04 -12.79
N ARG A 143 42.42 -27.26 -13.73
CA ARG A 143 43.23 -26.50 -14.70
C ARG A 143 44.05 -25.39 -14.02
N VAL A 144 43.49 -24.68 -13.06
CA VAL A 144 44.19 -23.64 -12.29
C VAL A 144 45.35 -24.25 -11.49
N ILE A 145 45.16 -25.42 -10.89
CA ILE A 145 46.20 -26.17 -10.19
C ILE A 145 47.31 -26.57 -11.15
N GLN A 146 46.97 -27.13 -12.31
CA GLN A 146 47.94 -27.51 -13.35
C GLN A 146 48.77 -26.31 -13.83
N LYS A 147 48.13 -25.17 -14.05
CA LYS A 147 48.80 -23.94 -14.50
C LYS A 147 49.49 -23.15 -13.38
N ARG A 148 49.28 -23.52 -12.11
CA ARG A 148 49.76 -22.77 -10.93
C ARG A 148 49.44 -21.26 -11.01
N SER A 149 48.21 -20.93 -11.41
CA SER A 149 47.79 -19.54 -11.60
C SER A 149 47.27 -18.94 -10.30
N GLY A 150 47.93 -17.90 -9.79
CA GLY A 150 47.50 -17.16 -8.60
C GLY A 150 46.21 -16.38 -8.84
N PHE A 151 46.07 -15.76 -10.02
CA PHE A 151 44.83 -15.11 -10.44
C PHE A 151 43.68 -16.13 -10.55
N GLY A 152 43.94 -17.29 -11.16
CA GLY A 152 42.95 -18.36 -11.26
C GLY A 152 42.43 -18.80 -9.90
N ALA A 153 43.30 -18.93 -8.89
CA ALA A 153 42.88 -19.30 -7.53
C ALA A 153 41.95 -18.24 -6.90
N GLN A 154 42.23 -16.96 -7.12
CA GLN A 154 41.36 -15.86 -6.68
C GLN A 154 40.00 -15.89 -7.38
N PHE A 155 40.00 -16.03 -8.71
CA PHE A 155 38.78 -16.12 -9.50
C PHE A 155 37.90 -17.31 -9.08
N MET A 156 38.52 -18.46 -8.81
CA MET A 156 37.80 -19.63 -8.32
C MET A 156 37.09 -19.37 -6.99
N LEU A 157 37.76 -18.69 -6.04
CA LEU A 157 37.13 -18.32 -4.78
C LEU A 157 35.94 -17.38 -4.98
N LEU A 158 36.03 -16.42 -5.91
CA LEU A 158 34.93 -15.53 -6.22
C LEU A 158 33.72 -16.30 -6.77
N CYS A 159 33.93 -17.18 -7.75
CA CYS A 159 32.86 -17.97 -8.37
C CYS A 159 32.19 -18.93 -7.37
N THR A 160 32.96 -19.63 -6.55
CA THR A 160 32.40 -20.54 -5.54
C THR A 160 31.68 -19.80 -4.43
N SER A 161 32.18 -18.63 -4.01
CA SER A 161 31.47 -17.77 -3.04
C SER A 161 30.16 -17.24 -3.60
N LEU A 162 30.12 -16.84 -4.88
CA LEU A 162 28.90 -16.38 -5.53
C LEU A 162 27.87 -17.51 -5.68
N ASN A 163 28.32 -18.73 -6.01
CA ASN A 163 27.45 -19.91 -6.03
C ASN A 163 26.88 -20.17 -4.63
N LEU A 164 27.73 -20.12 -3.58
CA LEU A 164 27.31 -20.35 -2.21
C LEU A 164 26.32 -19.29 -1.71
N ALA A 165 26.51 -18.02 -2.06
CA ALA A 165 25.54 -16.96 -1.80
C ALA A 165 24.21 -17.18 -2.54
N GLY A 166 24.25 -17.69 -3.79
CA GLY A 166 23.07 -18.07 -4.55
C GLY A 166 22.27 -19.20 -3.87
N VAL A 167 22.96 -20.25 -3.43
CA VAL A 167 22.35 -21.34 -2.62
C VAL A 167 21.81 -20.80 -1.30
N GLY A 168 22.56 -19.92 -0.63
CA GLY A 168 22.09 -19.24 0.58
C GLY A 168 20.79 -18.49 0.35
N GLN A 169 20.70 -17.72 -0.74
CA GLN A 169 19.49 -16.98 -1.12
C GLN A 169 18.31 -17.89 -1.45
N TRP A 170 18.57 -19.01 -2.13
CA TRP A 170 17.55 -20.01 -2.40
C TRP A 170 16.96 -20.58 -1.09
N LEU A 171 17.82 -20.96 -0.14
CA LEU A 171 17.39 -21.52 1.14
C LEU A 171 16.71 -20.51 2.07
N LEU A 172 16.99 -19.20 1.94
CA LEU A 172 16.28 -18.16 2.69
C LEU A 172 14.78 -18.09 2.37
N HIS A 173 14.34 -18.64 1.23
CA HIS A 173 12.92 -18.67 0.88
C HIS A 173 12.12 -19.68 1.71
N SER A 174 12.74 -20.76 2.19
CA SER A 174 12.08 -21.82 2.95
C SER A 174 12.26 -21.59 4.45
N GLU A 175 11.16 -21.39 5.18
CA GLU A 175 11.19 -21.13 6.63
C GLU A 175 11.99 -22.18 7.41
N GLU A 176 11.83 -23.46 7.08
CA GLU A 176 12.57 -24.57 7.70
C GLU A 176 14.09 -24.49 7.50
N LEU A 177 14.54 -23.98 6.34
CA LEU A 177 15.96 -23.96 5.93
C LEU A 177 16.59 -22.57 6.03
N GLN A 178 15.86 -21.56 6.51
CA GLN A 178 16.36 -20.19 6.65
C GLN A 178 17.64 -20.11 7.47
N GLY A 179 17.75 -20.90 8.55
CA GLY A 179 18.97 -20.95 9.38
C GLY A 179 20.20 -21.37 8.57
N THR A 180 20.08 -22.43 7.77
CA THR A 180 21.14 -22.88 6.87
C THR A 180 21.44 -21.85 5.80
N GLY A 181 20.42 -21.22 5.20
CA GLY A 181 20.58 -20.16 4.22
C GLY A 181 21.40 -18.98 4.75
N LYS A 182 21.11 -18.51 5.98
CA LYS A 182 21.88 -17.47 6.68
C LYS A 182 23.34 -17.88 6.85
N THR A 183 23.61 -19.09 7.34
CA THR A 183 24.98 -19.60 7.52
C THR A 183 25.76 -19.64 6.21
N LEU A 184 25.17 -20.14 5.12
CA LEU A 184 25.82 -20.17 3.81
C LEU A 184 26.14 -18.77 3.28
N TYR A 185 25.25 -17.79 3.50
CA TYR A 185 25.50 -16.40 3.17
C TYR A 185 26.70 -15.83 3.95
N PHE A 186 26.80 -16.09 5.26
CA PHE A 186 27.95 -15.65 6.06
C PHE A 186 29.27 -16.25 5.57
N VAL A 187 29.26 -17.55 5.22
CA VAL A 187 30.44 -18.22 4.64
C VAL A 187 30.81 -17.61 3.29
N ALA A 188 29.82 -17.29 2.44
CA ALA A 188 30.06 -16.62 1.17
C ALA A 188 30.63 -15.20 1.35
N ILE A 189 30.13 -14.42 2.32
CA ILE A 189 30.66 -13.09 2.67
C ILE A 189 32.13 -13.17 3.10
N TYR A 190 32.49 -14.18 3.91
CA TYR A 190 33.89 -14.42 4.27
C TYR A 190 34.75 -14.73 3.04
N GLY A 191 34.25 -15.57 2.13
CA GLY A 191 34.89 -15.85 0.84
C GLY A 191 35.11 -14.61 -0.02
N PHE A 192 34.08 -13.76 -0.15
CA PHE A 192 34.19 -12.47 -0.81
C PHE A 192 35.23 -11.57 -0.15
N GLY A 193 35.32 -11.55 1.19
CA GLY A 193 36.30 -10.76 1.92
C GLY A 193 37.73 -11.19 1.63
N MET A 194 37.98 -12.51 1.66
CA MET A 194 39.28 -13.08 1.29
C MET A 194 39.66 -12.78 -0.16
N TRP A 195 38.71 -12.94 -1.09
CA TRP A 195 38.92 -12.58 -2.50
C TRP A 195 39.21 -11.10 -2.67
N ALA A 196 38.41 -10.21 -2.08
CA ALA A 196 38.55 -8.77 -2.20
C ALA A 196 39.90 -8.29 -1.63
N TRP A 197 40.36 -8.89 -0.54
CA TRP A 197 41.69 -8.65 0.01
C TRP A 197 42.80 -9.04 -0.98
N ALA A 198 42.71 -10.24 -1.58
CA ALA A 198 43.70 -10.73 -2.53
C ALA A 198 43.69 -9.93 -3.86
N ALA A 199 42.51 -9.46 -4.29
CA ALA A 199 42.32 -8.70 -5.53
C ALA A 199 42.45 -7.19 -5.36
N HIS A 200 42.62 -6.67 -4.14
CA HIS A 200 42.45 -5.27 -3.76
C HIS A 200 43.09 -4.26 -4.72
N LYS A 201 44.35 -4.47 -5.11
CA LYS A 201 45.08 -3.58 -6.04
C LYS A 201 44.42 -3.50 -7.42
N ARG A 202 43.96 -4.63 -7.97
CA ARG A 202 43.26 -4.67 -9.27
C ARG A 202 41.90 -4.00 -9.19
N LEU A 203 41.15 -4.26 -8.12
CA LEU A 203 39.83 -3.66 -7.92
C LEU A 203 39.91 -2.13 -7.90
N ILE A 204 40.94 -1.59 -7.24
CA ILE A 204 41.21 -0.15 -7.24
C ILE A 204 41.40 0.38 -8.67
N ALA A 205 42.23 -0.28 -9.48
CA ALA A 205 42.52 0.15 -10.85
C ALA A 205 41.28 0.07 -11.78
N ASP A 206 40.37 -0.87 -11.53
CA ASP A 206 39.13 -1.01 -12.29
C ASP A 206 38.11 0.10 -12.05
N LEU A 207 38.10 0.65 -10.83
CA LEU A 207 37.19 1.72 -10.43
C LEU A 207 37.73 3.11 -10.77
N GLU A 208 38.95 3.21 -11.31
CA GLU A 208 39.49 4.47 -11.81
C GLU A 208 38.70 4.97 -13.00
N ARG A 209 38.51 6.30 -13.05
CA ARG A 209 37.76 6.93 -14.13
C ARG A 209 38.61 6.96 -15.37
N LYS A 210 38.17 6.22 -16.38
CA LYS A 210 38.75 6.26 -17.72
C LYS A 210 37.94 7.20 -18.61
N PRO A 211 38.58 7.95 -19.53
CA PRO A 211 37.86 8.69 -20.55
C PRO A 211 37.07 7.69 -21.42
N VAL A 212 35.84 8.06 -21.77
CA VAL A 212 34.98 7.29 -22.68
C VAL A 212 34.72 8.16 -23.89
N GLU A 213 34.61 7.55 -25.07
CA GLU A 213 34.21 8.28 -26.26
C GLU A 213 32.83 8.92 -26.04
N ARG A 214 32.76 10.24 -26.23
CA ARG A 214 31.55 11.04 -25.97
C ARG A 214 30.31 10.48 -26.68
N ARG A 215 30.46 9.95 -27.89
CA ARG A 215 29.34 9.37 -28.67
C ARG A 215 28.77 8.13 -28.00
N VAL A 216 29.62 7.25 -27.48
CA VAL A 216 29.20 6.03 -26.78
C VAL A 216 28.48 6.39 -25.48
N GLU A 217 29.02 7.34 -24.72
CA GLU A 217 28.40 7.80 -23.47
C GLU A 217 27.02 8.43 -23.73
N ILE A 218 26.88 9.25 -24.79
CA ILE A 218 25.58 9.81 -25.19
C ILE A 218 24.59 8.71 -25.56
N LEU A 219 24.98 7.70 -26.34
CA LEU A 219 24.10 6.59 -26.72
C LEU A 219 23.63 5.80 -25.49
N ILE A 220 24.50 5.58 -24.51
CA ILE A 220 24.14 4.93 -23.24
C ILE A 220 23.12 5.77 -22.48
N ILE A 221 23.35 7.08 -22.34
CA ILE A 221 22.42 7.98 -21.65
C ILE A 221 21.06 8.00 -22.37
N LEU A 222 21.04 8.05 -23.70
CA LEU A 222 19.80 8.00 -24.48
C LEU A 222 19.07 6.66 -24.29
N GLY A 223 19.80 5.54 -24.28
CA GLY A 223 19.22 4.22 -24.01
C GLY A 223 18.63 4.12 -22.60
N LEU A 224 19.33 4.65 -21.59
CA LEU A 224 18.85 4.73 -20.21
C LEU A 224 17.62 5.63 -20.10
N LEU A 225 17.61 6.78 -20.77
CA LEU A 225 16.46 7.68 -20.81
C LEU A 225 15.24 6.98 -21.43
N LEU A 226 15.40 6.37 -22.60
CA LEU A 226 14.31 5.65 -23.28
C LEU A 226 13.77 4.52 -22.40
N LEU A 227 14.65 3.72 -21.81
CA LEU A 227 14.25 2.64 -20.89
C LEU A 227 13.52 3.20 -19.67
N THR A 228 14.07 4.24 -19.03
CA THR A 228 13.48 4.84 -17.83
C THR A 228 12.11 5.42 -18.14
N SER A 229 12.01 6.23 -19.20
CA SER A 229 10.75 6.81 -19.67
C SER A 229 9.74 5.73 -20.00
N PHE A 230 10.13 4.67 -20.72
CA PHE A 230 9.23 3.57 -21.06
C PHE A 230 8.61 2.94 -19.81
N THR A 231 9.41 2.56 -18.81
CA THR A 231 8.87 1.86 -17.64
C THR A 231 7.99 2.74 -16.73
N ARG A 232 8.11 4.08 -16.80
CA ARG A 232 7.27 5.01 -16.01
C ARG A 232 6.04 5.51 -16.75
N PHE A 233 6.16 5.86 -18.03
CA PHE A 233 5.06 6.45 -18.80
C PHE A 233 4.11 5.41 -19.41
N TYR A 234 4.60 4.22 -19.74
CA TYR A 234 3.80 3.23 -20.44
C TYR A 234 2.55 2.86 -19.63
N THR A 235 1.36 3.05 -20.23
CA THR A 235 0.03 2.84 -19.61
C THR A 235 -0.20 3.56 -18.27
N LEU A 236 0.42 4.71 -18.02
CA LEU A 236 0.31 5.45 -16.74
C LEU A 236 -1.13 5.81 -16.34
N ARG A 237 -2.00 6.11 -17.32
CA ARG A 237 -3.42 6.44 -17.07
C ARG A 237 -4.24 5.24 -16.58
N ALA A 238 -3.82 4.02 -16.91
CA ALA A 238 -4.59 2.79 -16.69
C ALA A 238 -3.98 1.87 -15.63
N ILE A 239 -2.66 1.94 -15.40
CA ILE A 239 -1.95 1.10 -14.43
C ILE A 239 -1.03 1.98 -13.58
N PRO A 240 -1.11 1.95 -12.24
CA PRO A 240 -2.12 1.23 -11.45
C PRO A 240 -3.54 1.77 -11.73
N TYR A 241 -4.55 0.90 -11.59
CA TYR A 241 -5.94 1.32 -11.84
C TYR A 241 -6.48 2.03 -10.60
N GLY A 242 -6.28 1.41 -9.43
CA GLY A 242 -6.78 1.94 -8.17
C GLY A 242 -6.16 3.26 -7.78
N ILE A 243 -6.86 4.01 -6.91
CA ILE A 243 -6.36 5.22 -6.26
C ILE A 243 -6.09 4.89 -4.80
N GLU A 244 -4.85 5.08 -4.38
CA GLU A 244 -4.46 4.88 -2.99
C GLU A 244 -4.94 6.06 -2.12
N GLY A 245 -5.22 5.84 -0.83
CA GLY A 245 -5.84 6.86 0.04
C GLY A 245 -4.96 8.09 0.24
N ASP A 246 -3.66 7.90 0.49
CA ASP A 246 -2.70 9.00 0.57
C ASP A 246 -2.54 9.67 -0.81
N GLU A 247 -2.60 8.91 -1.91
CA GLU A 247 -2.62 9.47 -3.28
C GLU A 247 -3.79 10.44 -3.49
N ALA A 248 -4.98 10.01 -3.11
CA ALA A 248 -6.23 10.76 -3.24
C ALA A 248 -6.15 12.05 -2.42
N LYS A 249 -5.79 11.93 -1.15
CA LYS A 249 -5.65 13.05 -0.23
C LYS A 249 -4.61 14.06 -0.71
N TRP A 250 -3.41 13.62 -1.11
CA TRP A 250 -2.36 14.54 -1.58
C TRP A 250 -2.73 15.24 -2.88
N THR A 251 -3.42 14.53 -3.77
CA THR A 251 -3.88 15.10 -5.04
C THR A 251 -4.99 16.12 -4.80
N SER A 252 -5.97 15.80 -3.96
CA SER A 252 -7.07 16.68 -3.58
C SER A 252 -6.56 17.99 -3.01
N GLU A 253 -5.69 17.90 -2.00
CA GLU A 253 -5.18 19.09 -1.32
C GLU A 253 -4.29 19.94 -2.25
N ALA A 254 -3.52 19.33 -3.17
CA ALA A 254 -2.78 20.08 -4.19
C ALA A 254 -3.72 20.85 -5.15
N VAL A 255 -4.92 20.34 -5.41
CA VAL A 255 -5.95 20.99 -6.22
C VAL A 255 -6.68 22.08 -5.42
N ASN A 256 -7.24 21.75 -4.26
CA ASN A 256 -8.01 22.67 -3.42
C ASN A 256 -7.19 23.92 -3.07
N LEU A 257 -5.98 23.74 -2.54
CA LEU A 257 -5.13 24.87 -2.17
C LEU A 257 -4.43 25.49 -3.38
N GLY A 258 -3.88 24.66 -4.27
CA GLY A 258 -2.98 25.12 -5.33
C GLY A 258 -3.70 25.67 -6.56
N ILE A 259 -4.93 25.25 -6.80
CA ILE A 259 -5.73 25.61 -7.97
C ILE A 259 -6.94 26.45 -7.57
N LEU A 260 -7.72 26.01 -6.57
CA LEU A 260 -8.95 26.70 -6.15
C LEU A 260 -8.66 27.84 -5.15
N GLY A 261 -7.60 27.69 -4.35
CA GLY A 261 -7.25 28.65 -3.30
C GLY A 261 -8.08 28.47 -2.02
N GLU A 262 -8.67 27.29 -1.84
CA GLU A 262 -9.57 26.95 -0.73
C GLU A 262 -8.86 26.06 0.29
N PRO A 263 -9.09 26.27 1.59
CA PRO A 263 -8.55 25.39 2.63
C PRO A 263 -9.21 24.00 2.57
N ASP A 264 -8.41 22.95 2.68
CA ASP A 264 -8.89 21.57 2.79
C ASP A 264 -8.74 21.12 4.25
N SER A 265 -9.87 20.79 4.89
CA SER A 265 -9.94 20.37 6.30
C SER A 265 -9.16 19.07 6.57
N SER A 266 -8.96 18.23 5.55
CA SER A 266 -8.17 17.01 5.65
C SER A 266 -6.66 17.26 5.58
N GLY A 267 -6.24 18.45 5.11
CA GLY A 267 -4.89 18.75 4.63
C GLY A 267 -4.06 19.76 5.43
N GLU A 268 -4.68 20.58 6.31
CA GLU A 268 -3.99 21.71 6.98
C GLU A 268 -2.65 21.34 7.64
N TYR A 269 -2.58 20.14 8.25
CA TYR A 269 -1.35 19.64 8.88
C TYR A 269 -0.19 19.40 7.90
N HIS A 270 -0.46 18.94 6.67
CA HIS A 270 0.58 18.55 5.71
C HIS A 270 1.12 19.74 4.92
N ARG A 271 0.26 20.68 4.51
CA ARG A 271 0.67 21.96 3.91
C ARG A 271 1.66 22.72 4.79
N ASP A 272 1.32 22.89 6.06
CA ASP A 272 2.09 23.76 6.97
C ASP A 272 3.42 23.12 7.39
N ALA A 273 3.51 21.80 7.31
CA ALA A 273 4.70 21.04 7.68
C ALA A 273 5.60 20.63 6.50
N LEU A 274 5.02 20.14 5.39
CA LEU A 274 5.71 19.50 4.27
C LEU A 274 5.25 20.06 2.90
N PRO A 275 5.34 21.37 2.68
CA PRO A 275 4.71 22.06 1.55
C PRO A 275 5.27 21.67 0.17
N VAL A 276 6.50 21.16 0.09
CA VAL A 276 7.19 20.99 -1.20
C VAL A 276 6.53 19.91 -2.04
N SER A 277 6.06 18.81 -1.44
CA SER A 277 5.40 17.72 -2.16
C SER A 277 4.13 18.20 -2.88
N TYR A 278 3.35 19.09 -2.26
CA TYR A 278 2.17 19.72 -2.84
C TYR A 278 2.51 20.66 -3.99
N TYR A 279 3.39 21.63 -3.76
CA TYR A 279 3.71 22.64 -4.76
C TYR A 279 4.39 22.08 -6.00
N LEU A 280 5.00 20.89 -5.92
CA LEU A 280 5.55 20.20 -7.09
C LEU A 280 4.47 19.75 -8.07
N GLN A 281 3.24 19.45 -7.62
CA GLN A 281 2.14 18.98 -8.47
C GLN A 281 1.40 20.11 -9.18
N VAL A 282 1.27 21.26 -8.50
CA VAL A 282 0.48 22.41 -8.96
C VAL A 282 0.76 22.83 -10.42
N PRO A 283 2.02 22.88 -10.91
CA PRO A 283 2.28 23.27 -12.30
C PRO A 283 1.58 22.38 -13.34
N LEU A 284 1.51 21.06 -13.10
CA LEU A 284 0.86 20.15 -14.06
C LEU A 284 -0.65 20.18 -13.94
N HIS A 285 -1.20 20.38 -12.74
CA HIS A 285 -2.63 20.62 -12.57
C HIS A 285 -3.07 21.91 -13.29
N ARG A 286 -2.26 22.98 -13.25
CA ARG A 286 -2.56 24.21 -14.01
C ARG A 286 -2.45 24.02 -15.53
N LEU A 287 -1.54 23.17 -15.98
CA LEU A 287 -1.30 22.95 -17.42
C LEU A 287 -2.31 22.00 -18.06
N LEU A 288 -2.72 20.95 -17.33
CA LEU A 288 -3.53 19.85 -17.87
C LEU A 288 -4.96 19.80 -17.28
N GLY A 289 -5.24 20.60 -16.26
CA GLY A 289 -6.46 20.54 -15.46
C GLY A 289 -6.31 19.66 -14.20
N PRO A 290 -7.13 19.90 -13.15
CA PRO A 290 -7.24 19.02 -11.99
C PRO A 290 -7.54 17.58 -12.40
N SER A 291 -6.62 16.66 -12.13
CA SER A 291 -6.79 15.24 -12.45
C SER A 291 -5.73 14.38 -11.77
N LEU A 292 -6.06 13.12 -11.52
CA LEU A 292 -5.09 12.13 -11.05
C LEU A 292 -3.92 11.94 -12.04
N LEU A 293 -4.18 12.09 -13.34
CA LEU A 293 -3.13 11.97 -14.36
C LEU A 293 -2.07 13.07 -14.21
N ALA A 294 -2.47 14.31 -13.92
CA ALA A 294 -1.54 15.41 -13.69
C ALA A 294 -0.65 15.14 -12.45
N ALA A 295 -1.24 14.64 -11.37
CA ALA A 295 -0.52 14.23 -10.16
C ALA A 295 0.52 13.14 -10.47
N ARG A 296 0.10 12.03 -11.10
CA ARG A 296 1.00 10.91 -11.48
C ARG A 296 2.08 11.32 -12.48
N LEU A 297 1.76 12.22 -13.41
CA LEU A 297 2.73 12.74 -14.38
C LEU A 297 3.86 13.51 -13.69
N THR A 298 3.56 14.22 -12.60
CA THR A 298 4.55 14.96 -11.81
C THR A 298 5.62 14.02 -11.28
N VAL A 299 5.22 12.96 -10.56
CA VAL A 299 6.16 12.00 -9.96
C VAL A 299 6.91 11.18 -11.01
N VAL A 300 6.29 10.89 -12.16
CA VAL A 300 6.95 10.22 -13.29
C VAL A 300 8.05 11.09 -13.88
N ILE A 301 7.80 12.39 -14.11
CA ILE A 301 8.80 13.32 -14.64
C ILE A 301 9.96 13.47 -13.65
N LEU A 302 9.66 13.66 -12.36
CA LEU A 302 10.67 13.73 -11.31
C LEU A 302 11.50 12.44 -11.27
N SER A 303 10.89 11.28 -11.40
CA SER A 303 11.55 9.97 -11.43
C SER A 303 12.53 9.83 -12.60
N VAL A 304 12.13 10.25 -13.81
CA VAL A 304 12.99 10.22 -15.01
C VAL A 304 14.19 11.16 -14.83
N ILE A 305 13.95 12.40 -14.42
CA ILE A 305 15.01 13.38 -14.17
C ILE A 305 15.96 12.88 -13.09
N SER A 306 15.44 12.36 -11.98
CA SER A 306 16.23 11.77 -10.88
C SER A 306 17.15 10.67 -11.37
N THR A 307 16.66 9.78 -12.22
CA THR A 307 17.44 8.67 -12.77
C THR A 307 18.60 9.17 -13.64
N LEU A 308 18.41 10.24 -14.41
CA LEU A 308 19.50 10.88 -15.18
C LEU A 308 20.52 11.57 -14.27
N ILE A 309 20.06 12.30 -13.25
CA ILE A 309 20.93 12.94 -12.26
C ILE A 309 21.72 11.88 -11.48
N PHE A 310 21.14 10.71 -11.22
CA PHE A 310 21.82 9.59 -10.59
C PHE A 310 22.98 9.05 -11.43
N TYR A 311 22.79 8.89 -12.75
CA TYR A 311 23.90 8.59 -13.65
C TYR A 311 25.00 9.65 -13.55
N TRP A 312 24.61 10.93 -13.57
CA TRP A 312 25.56 12.04 -13.46
C TRP A 312 26.31 12.06 -12.12
N LEU A 313 25.64 11.81 -10.99
CA LEU A 313 26.24 11.64 -9.67
C LEU A 313 27.29 10.51 -9.69
N LEU A 314 26.91 9.33 -10.14
CA LEU A 314 27.81 8.19 -10.17
C LEU A 314 28.99 8.43 -11.10
N ARG A 315 28.76 9.04 -12.26
CA ARG A 315 29.83 9.42 -13.21
C ARG A 315 30.84 10.40 -12.59
N GLN A 316 30.40 11.19 -11.61
CA GLN A 316 31.23 12.10 -10.81
C GLN A 316 31.94 11.46 -9.63
N ILE A 317 31.68 10.19 -9.27
CA ILE A 317 32.35 9.48 -8.16
C ILE A 317 33.03 8.16 -8.56
N THR A 318 32.62 7.52 -9.66
CA THR A 318 33.11 6.21 -10.12
C THR A 318 33.27 6.12 -11.65
N ALA A 319 33.68 4.95 -12.15
CA ALA A 319 33.82 4.64 -13.58
C ALA A 319 32.45 4.54 -14.28
N MET A 320 32.43 4.89 -15.58
CA MET A 320 31.20 4.91 -16.40
C MET A 320 30.39 3.59 -16.34
N PRO A 321 30.99 2.39 -16.46
CA PRO A 321 30.22 1.16 -16.45
C PRO A 321 29.43 0.94 -15.16
N VAL A 322 30.00 1.30 -14.00
CA VAL A 322 29.30 1.20 -12.70
C VAL A 322 28.13 2.19 -12.66
N ALA A 323 28.33 3.42 -13.14
CA ALA A 323 27.26 4.41 -13.24
C ALA A 323 26.12 3.94 -14.16
N ALA A 324 26.46 3.38 -15.33
CA ALA A 324 25.50 2.88 -16.29
C ALA A 324 24.72 1.67 -15.75
N ILE A 325 25.39 0.69 -15.14
CA ILE A 325 24.75 -0.51 -14.59
C ILE A 325 23.83 -0.13 -13.42
N ALA A 326 24.28 0.71 -12.48
CA ALA A 326 23.45 1.15 -11.36
C ALA A 326 22.20 1.90 -11.84
N THR A 327 22.36 2.79 -12.82
CA THR A 327 21.24 3.53 -13.41
C THR A 327 20.30 2.60 -14.16
N TRP A 328 20.83 1.64 -14.91
CA TRP A 328 20.04 0.62 -15.61
C TRP A 328 19.21 -0.22 -14.63
N LEU A 329 19.82 -0.68 -13.52
CA LEU A 329 19.10 -1.42 -12.48
C LEU A 329 17.98 -0.60 -11.84
N LEU A 330 18.25 0.67 -11.50
CA LEU A 330 17.22 1.59 -11.01
C LEU A 330 16.10 1.80 -12.04
N SER A 331 16.45 1.85 -13.34
CA SER A 331 15.50 2.02 -14.45
C SER A 331 14.51 0.84 -14.58
N ILE A 332 14.87 -0.34 -14.08
CA ILE A 332 14.02 -1.55 -14.17
C ILE A 332 13.58 -2.07 -12.80
N SER A 333 13.83 -1.31 -11.74
CA SER A 333 13.49 -1.67 -10.37
C SER A 333 11.97 -1.75 -10.20
N ILE A 334 11.45 -2.92 -9.81
CA ILE A 334 10.00 -3.12 -9.61
C ILE A 334 9.48 -2.14 -8.56
N PHE A 335 10.21 -1.99 -7.46
CA PHE A 335 9.86 -1.08 -6.37
C PHE A 335 9.90 0.39 -6.82
N ASP A 336 10.90 0.80 -7.61
CA ASP A 336 11.00 2.18 -8.09
C ASP A 336 9.92 2.51 -9.13
N ILE A 337 9.61 1.55 -10.01
CA ILE A 337 8.52 1.67 -10.99
C ILE A 337 7.19 1.85 -10.26
N SER A 338 6.94 1.05 -9.22
CA SER A 338 5.71 1.14 -8.43
C SER A 338 5.59 2.49 -7.72
N ALA A 339 6.64 2.89 -6.97
CA ALA A 339 6.67 4.17 -6.28
C ALA A 339 6.52 5.35 -7.25
N SER A 340 7.25 5.37 -8.37
CA SER A 340 7.20 6.50 -9.29
C SER A 340 5.96 6.61 -10.17
N ARG A 341 4.94 5.75 -9.97
CA ARG A 341 3.68 5.75 -10.73
C ARG A 341 2.44 6.03 -9.86
N LEU A 342 2.63 6.19 -8.56
CA LEU A 342 1.61 6.63 -7.60
C LEU A 342 1.99 8.03 -7.10
N ALA A 343 1.05 8.97 -7.07
CA ALA A 343 1.30 10.36 -6.68
C ALA A 343 1.32 10.60 -5.16
N ASN A 344 1.86 9.64 -4.40
CA ASN A 344 1.97 9.69 -2.94
C ASN A 344 3.17 10.54 -2.52
N VAL A 345 3.20 11.00 -1.27
CA VAL A 345 4.29 11.81 -0.73
C VAL A 345 5.66 11.14 -0.88
N GLU A 346 5.73 9.81 -0.70
CA GLU A 346 6.98 9.06 -0.81
C GLU A 346 7.53 9.05 -2.23
N SER A 347 6.68 9.22 -3.24
CA SER A 347 7.08 9.20 -4.64
C SER A 347 7.91 10.42 -5.03
N PHE A 348 7.73 11.54 -4.31
CA PHE A 348 8.48 12.78 -4.51
C PHE A 348 9.89 12.74 -3.93
N VAL A 349 10.17 11.81 -2.99
CA VAL A 349 11.41 11.85 -2.21
C VAL A 349 12.64 11.50 -3.02
N LYS A 350 12.53 10.68 -4.07
CA LYS A 350 13.72 10.17 -4.79
C LYS A 350 14.59 11.29 -5.37
N PHE A 351 13.97 12.38 -5.81
CA PHE A 351 14.66 13.47 -6.52
C PHE A 351 15.67 14.20 -5.63
N TRP A 352 15.28 14.55 -4.41
CA TRP A 352 16.06 15.42 -3.54
C TRP A 352 17.38 14.81 -3.01
N PRO A 353 17.43 13.54 -2.52
CA PRO A 353 18.65 12.85 -2.15
C PRO A 353 19.65 12.77 -3.31
N ILE A 354 19.18 12.38 -4.50
CA ILE A 354 20.02 12.23 -5.67
C ILE A 354 20.56 13.59 -6.11
N LEU A 355 19.70 14.62 -6.21
CA LEU A 355 20.11 15.97 -6.59
C LEU A 355 21.08 16.58 -5.59
N GLY A 356 20.79 16.49 -4.29
CA GLY A 356 21.65 16.99 -3.22
C GLY A 356 23.04 16.37 -3.28
N LEU A 357 23.14 15.04 -3.38
CA LEU A 357 24.43 14.37 -3.52
C LEU A 357 25.13 14.69 -4.84
N ALA A 358 24.40 14.82 -5.95
CA ALA A 358 24.97 15.17 -7.25
C ALA A 358 25.56 16.59 -7.26
N LEU A 359 24.86 17.54 -6.62
CA LEU A 359 25.33 18.90 -6.41
C LEU A 359 26.51 18.94 -5.44
N LEU A 360 26.51 18.14 -4.37
CA LEU A 360 27.67 18.00 -3.49
C LEU A 360 28.89 17.49 -4.26
N ALA A 361 28.71 16.49 -5.12
CA ALA A 361 29.80 15.95 -5.94
C ALA A 361 30.36 17.01 -6.89
N LEU A 362 29.48 17.84 -7.47
CA LEU A 362 29.86 19.00 -8.27
C LEU A 362 30.58 20.06 -7.43
N ALA A 363 30.09 20.35 -6.22
CA ALA A 363 30.66 21.34 -5.31
C ALA A 363 32.08 20.96 -4.91
N VAL A 364 32.29 19.70 -4.50
CA VAL A 364 33.61 19.14 -4.18
C VAL A 364 34.58 19.24 -5.37
N ARG A 365 34.09 19.00 -6.59
CA ARG A 365 34.91 19.08 -7.81
C ARG A 365 35.28 20.54 -8.15
N THR A 366 34.31 21.44 -8.10
CA THR A 366 34.48 22.85 -8.51
C THR A 366 35.06 23.75 -7.42
N ARG A 367 35.00 23.31 -6.16
CA ARG A 367 35.46 24.05 -4.98
C ARG A 367 34.76 25.41 -4.81
N ARG A 368 33.48 25.47 -5.14
CA ARG A 368 32.66 26.68 -5.05
C ARG A 368 31.63 26.54 -3.93
N TRP A 369 31.74 27.38 -2.91
CA TRP A 369 30.83 27.39 -1.76
C TRP A 369 29.37 27.60 -2.18
N GLN A 370 29.10 28.32 -3.28
CA GLN A 370 27.75 28.53 -3.79
C GLN A 370 27.09 27.20 -4.19
N VAL A 371 27.86 26.26 -4.74
CA VAL A 371 27.36 24.94 -5.14
C VAL A 371 27.10 24.07 -3.90
N TYR A 372 27.89 24.24 -2.83
CA TYR A 372 27.54 23.67 -1.52
C TYR A 372 26.20 24.24 -1.01
N GLY A 373 25.95 25.53 -1.18
CA GLY A 373 24.66 26.16 -0.90
C GLY A 373 23.50 25.56 -1.70
N LEU A 374 23.68 25.29 -3.00
CA LEU A 374 22.67 24.61 -3.81
C LEU A 374 22.43 23.17 -3.35
N SER A 375 23.47 22.45 -2.94
CA SER A 375 23.34 21.13 -2.32
C SER A 375 22.52 21.22 -1.02
N GLY A 376 22.80 22.21 -0.18
CA GLY A 376 22.07 22.45 1.08
C GLY A 376 20.59 22.77 0.82
N LEU A 377 20.32 23.60 -0.19
CA LEU A 377 18.97 23.95 -0.60
C LEU A 377 18.19 22.73 -1.10
N ALA A 378 18.80 21.88 -1.92
CA ALA A 378 18.16 20.65 -2.38
C ALA A 378 17.80 19.71 -1.22
N ILE A 379 18.66 19.61 -0.19
CA ILE A 379 18.38 18.81 1.01
C ILE A 379 17.29 19.46 1.86
N ALA A 380 17.32 20.77 2.07
CA ALA A 380 16.27 21.48 2.80
C ALA A 380 14.90 21.31 2.14
N LEU A 381 14.81 21.43 0.81
CA LEU A 381 13.59 21.16 0.05
C LEU A 381 13.16 19.70 0.15
N GLY A 382 14.10 18.76 0.17
CA GLY A 382 13.82 17.36 0.42
C GLY A 382 13.23 17.09 1.80
N MET A 383 13.76 17.74 2.84
CA MET A 383 13.24 17.63 4.21
C MET A 383 11.84 18.24 4.37
N LEU A 384 11.55 19.30 3.60
CA LEU A 384 10.23 19.91 3.46
C LEU A 384 9.30 19.14 2.49
N THR A 385 9.77 18.05 1.88
CA THR A 385 8.95 17.15 1.06
C THR A 385 8.43 16.00 1.90
N TYR A 386 9.31 15.34 2.68
CA TYR A 386 8.94 14.21 3.53
C TYR A 386 10.00 13.91 4.61
N ASP A 387 9.59 13.30 5.73
CA ASP A 387 10.47 13.00 6.88
C ASP A 387 11.59 11.99 6.56
N THR A 388 11.33 11.00 5.70
CA THR A 388 12.35 9.98 5.35
C THR A 388 13.60 10.55 4.67
N VAL A 389 13.57 11.81 4.21
CA VAL A 389 14.72 12.50 3.62
C VAL A 389 15.66 13.06 4.69
N TRP A 390 15.23 13.21 5.93
CA TRP A 390 16.00 13.93 6.97
C TRP A 390 17.38 13.32 7.27
N PRO A 391 17.56 11.98 7.31
CA PRO A 391 18.89 11.40 7.46
C PRO A 391 19.88 11.80 6.36
N LEU A 392 19.41 12.22 5.16
CA LEU A 392 20.31 12.69 4.11
C LEU A 392 21.07 13.95 4.49
N PHE A 393 20.56 14.80 5.38
CA PHE A 393 21.34 15.94 5.86
C PHE A 393 22.63 15.46 6.53
N GLY A 394 22.54 14.44 7.39
CA GLY A 394 23.69 13.80 8.01
C GLY A 394 24.64 13.18 6.98
N VAL A 395 24.10 12.48 5.97
CA VAL A 395 24.89 11.88 4.88
C VAL A 395 25.69 12.94 4.13
N VAL A 396 25.01 13.99 3.65
CA VAL A 396 25.61 15.08 2.86
C VAL A 396 26.64 15.85 3.69
N LEU A 397 26.33 16.15 4.95
CA LEU A 397 27.25 16.84 5.85
C LEU A 397 28.51 16.02 6.12
N LEU A 398 28.39 14.74 6.46
CA LEU A 398 29.56 13.89 6.74
C LEU A 398 30.43 13.71 5.48
N ILE A 399 29.83 13.50 4.32
CA ILE A 399 30.58 13.44 3.06
C ILE A 399 31.29 14.76 2.80
N ALA A 400 30.62 15.91 2.98
CA ALA A 400 31.21 17.23 2.82
C ALA A 400 32.40 17.44 3.76
N LEU A 401 32.28 17.06 5.03
CA LEU A 401 33.37 17.14 6.02
C LEU A 401 34.57 16.29 5.62
N ILE A 402 34.36 15.04 5.22
CA ILE A 402 35.43 14.14 4.75
C ILE A 402 36.11 14.71 3.50
N GLU A 403 35.34 15.19 2.52
CA GLU A 403 35.86 15.73 1.27
C GLU A 403 36.62 17.05 1.48
N LEU A 404 36.12 17.94 2.33
CA LEU A 404 36.80 19.21 2.65
C LEU A 404 38.05 18.99 3.51
N ALA A 405 38.07 17.96 4.36
CA ALA A 405 39.27 17.59 5.12
C ALA A 405 40.42 17.15 4.21
N HIS A 406 40.12 16.46 3.11
CA HIS A 406 41.10 16.05 2.11
C HIS A 406 41.54 17.18 1.17
N GLN A 407 40.80 18.30 1.13
CA GLN A 407 41.16 19.45 0.31
C GLN A 407 42.24 20.31 1.00
N LYS A 408 43.09 20.98 0.19
CA LYS A 408 44.16 21.87 0.68
C LYS A 408 43.70 23.32 0.85
N GLU A 409 42.41 23.57 0.97
CA GLU A 409 41.86 24.93 1.09
C GLU A 409 42.11 25.55 2.46
N SER A 410 42.03 26.88 2.54
CA SER A 410 42.12 27.61 3.81
C SER A 410 40.96 27.26 4.74
N ARG A 411 41.16 27.43 6.04
CA ARG A 411 40.11 27.18 7.05
C ARG A 411 38.86 28.03 6.80
N SER A 412 39.04 29.28 6.36
CA SER A 412 37.92 30.18 6.04
C SER A 412 37.08 29.70 4.85
N ALA A 413 37.71 29.22 3.78
CA ALA A 413 36.99 28.69 2.61
C ALA A 413 36.20 27.42 2.94
N ARG A 414 36.77 26.53 3.76
CA ARG A 414 36.06 25.35 4.27
C ARG A 414 34.86 25.74 5.11
N MET A 415 35.03 26.72 6.01
CA MET A 415 33.96 27.19 6.88
C MET A 415 32.84 27.87 6.09
N ALA A 416 33.19 28.64 5.04
CA ALA A 416 32.21 29.22 4.12
C ALA A 416 31.42 28.13 3.37
N SER A 417 32.08 27.06 2.92
CA SER A 417 31.41 25.95 2.24
C SER A 417 30.47 25.17 3.16
N ILE A 418 30.89 24.91 4.41
CA ILE A 418 30.04 24.26 5.43
C ILE A 418 28.87 25.17 5.82
N ALA A 419 29.13 26.46 6.07
CA ALA A 419 28.09 27.43 6.38
C ALA A 419 27.06 27.47 5.25
N ALA A 420 27.49 27.62 4.00
CA ALA A 420 26.61 27.62 2.84
C ALA A 420 25.78 26.34 2.72
N LEU A 421 26.37 25.16 2.98
CA LEU A 421 25.66 23.89 2.96
C LEU A 421 24.57 23.80 4.04
N VAL A 422 24.84 24.29 5.24
CA VAL A 422 23.98 24.13 6.42
C VAL A 422 22.92 25.23 6.50
N SER A 423 23.19 26.43 5.98
CA SER A 423 22.29 27.59 6.06
C SER A 423 20.87 27.32 5.55
N PRO A 424 20.62 26.68 4.38
CA PRO A 424 19.26 26.42 3.93
C PRO A 424 18.47 25.53 4.90
N THR A 425 19.08 24.48 5.45
CA THR A 425 18.43 23.63 6.46
C THR A 425 18.11 24.41 7.73
N LEU A 426 19.04 25.25 8.21
CA LEU A 426 18.79 26.11 9.38
C LEU A 426 17.62 27.08 9.15
N LEU A 427 17.51 27.65 7.95
CA LEU A 427 16.42 28.55 7.59
C LEU A 427 15.06 27.83 7.51
N SER A 428 15.05 26.53 7.20
CA SER A 428 13.83 25.71 7.20
C SER A 428 13.42 25.17 8.59
N LEU A 429 14.26 25.30 9.62
CA LEU A 429 13.98 24.74 10.95
C LEU A 429 12.65 25.22 11.58
N PRO A 430 12.23 26.49 11.44
CA PRO A 430 10.94 26.94 11.99
C PRO A 430 9.73 26.15 11.48
N LEU A 431 9.79 25.62 10.26
CA LEU A 431 8.75 24.76 9.68
C LEU A 431 8.94 23.29 10.10
N LEU A 432 10.19 22.83 10.13
CA LEU A 432 10.51 21.42 10.41
C LEU A 432 10.35 21.04 11.88
N ILE A 433 10.61 21.95 12.83
CA ILE A 433 10.58 21.63 14.27
C ILE A 433 9.16 21.28 14.75
N PRO A 434 8.11 22.07 14.49
CA PRO A 434 6.75 21.72 14.89
C PRO A 434 6.31 20.35 14.34
N TYR A 435 6.65 20.10 13.07
CA TYR A 435 6.39 18.81 12.45
C TYR A 435 7.16 17.67 13.13
N LEU A 436 8.46 17.83 13.39
CA LEU A 436 9.25 16.83 14.12
C LEU A 436 8.61 16.50 15.46
N THR A 437 8.24 17.52 16.24
CA THR A 437 7.67 17.32 17.56
C THR A 437 6.38 16.53 17.50
N SER A 438 5.52 16.79 16.51
CA SER A 438 4.29 16.01 16.30
C SER A 438 4.52 14.58 15.76
N ARG A 439 5.61 14.34 15.02
CA ARG A 439 5.96 12.99 14.56
C ARG A 439 6.61 12.16 15.66
N LEU A 440 7.38 12.78 16.55
CA LEU A 440 7.97 12.10 17.70
C LEU A 440 6.90 11.52 18.63
N SER A 441 5.78 12.22 18.82
CA SER A 441 4.62 11.67 19.54
C SER A 441 3.96 10.54 18.75
N TYR A 442 3.76 10.68 17.43
CA TYR A 442 3.16 9.64 16.58
C TYR A 442 3.95 8.32 16.57
N TYR A 443 5.28 8.39 16.62
CA TYR A 443 6.11 7.17 16.63
C TYR A 443 6.12 6.47 17.99
N GLU A 444 5.55 7.06 19.05
CA GLU A 444 5.39 6.45 20.39
C GLU A 444 6.67 5.77 20.87
N PHE A 445 7.84 6.41 20.69
CA PHE A 445 9.12 5.80 21.04
C PHE A 445 9.19 5.36 22.52
N GLY A 446 8.39 5.99 23.40
CA GLY A 446 8.27 5.64 24.81
C GLY A 446 7.43 4.40 25.11
N GLU A 447 6.51 3.99 24.23
CA GLU A 447 5.66 2.80 24.43
C GLU A 447 6.29 1.50 23.91
N ARG A 448 7.43 1.62 23.22
CA ARG A 448 8.10 0.53 22.52
C ARG A 448 9.03 -0.28 23.41
N ASP A 449 8.59 -0.59 24.62
CA ASP A 449 9.20 -1.55 25.56
C ASP A 449 10.74 -1.52 25.55
N LEU A 450 11.30 -0.30 25.52
CA LEU A 450 12.76 -0.08 25.51
C LEU A 450 13.34 -0.21 26.92
N ASP A 451 12.53 -0.66 27.89
CA ASP A 451 12.93 -0.85 29.28
C ASP A 451 13.59 -2.21 29.51
N SER A 452 14.65 -2.21 30.32
CA SER A 452 15.48 -3.34 30.76
C SER A 452 16.16 -4.24 29.70
N GLU A 453 15.56 -4.50 28.53
CA GLU A 453 16.08 -5.37 27.45
C GLU A 453 16.36 -4.62 26.13
N THR A 454 16.59 -3.31 26.19
CA THR A 454 16.79 -2.40 25.03
C THR A 454 17.71 -2.97 23.94
N GLY A 455 18.80 -3.64 24.34
CA GLY A 455 19.78 -4.21 23.41
C GLY A 455 19.24 -5.37 22.58
N ALA A 456 18.43 -6.25 23.18
CA ALA A 456 17.84 -7.40 22.48
C ALA A 456 16.76 -6.93 21.49
N THR A 457 15.93 -5.99 21.91
CA THR A 457 14.89 -5.35 21.09
C THR A 457 15.48 -4.62 19.87
N LEU A 458 16.52 -3.81 20.05
CA LEU A 458 17.20 -3.14 18.95
C LEU A 458 17.88 -4.13 17.97
N ALA A 459 18.43 -5.23 18.49
CA ALA A 459 18.99 -6.29 17.64
C ALA A 459 17.90 -6.98 16.80
N GLN A 460 16.71 -7.20 17.37
CA GLN A 460 15.56 -7.73 16.64
C GLN A 460 15.07 -6.74 15.56
N TYR A 461 14.97 -5.46 15.88
CA TYR A 461 14.60 -4.43 14.90
C TYR A 461 15.62 -4.33 13.77
N PHE A 462 16.91 -4.38 14.08
CA PHE A 462 17.97 -4.49 13.07
C PHE A 462 17.79 -5.74 12.19
N ALA A 463 17.50 -6.90 12.79
CA ALA A 463 17.25 -8.12 12.05
C ALA A 463 16.03 -7.98 11.11
N ASN A 464 14.94 -7.34 11.56
CA ASN A 464 13.74 -7.09 10.75
C ASN A 464 14.06 -6.21 9.53
N VAL A 465 14.86 -5.15 9.71
CA VAL A 465 15.34 -4.31 8.61
C VAL A 465 16.15 -5.13 7.61
N VAL A 466 17.10 -5.95 8.06
CA VAL A 466 17.92 -6.78 7.17
C VAL A 466 17.06 -7.84 6.44
N GLN A 467 16.10 -8.45 7.14
CA GLN A 467 15.18 -9.44 6.56
C GLN A 467 14.35 -8.86 5.40
N THR A 468 14.00 -7.58 5.46
CA THR A 468 13.27 -6.89 4.38
C THR A 468 14.01 -6.94 3.04
N TRP A 469 15.34 -6.83 3.08
CA TRP A 469 16.17 -6.81 1.88
C TRP A 469 16.47 -8.20 1.34
N PHE A 470 16.59 -9.21 2.20
CA PHE A 470 17.08 -10.55 1.82
C PHE A 470 16.04 -11.67 1.84
N VAL A 471 14.97 -11.53 2.61
CA VAL A 471 14.01 -12.62 2.89
C VAL A 471 12.62 -12.21 2.43
N SER A 472 11.98 -11.30 3.14
CA SER A 472 10.63 -10.84 2.83
C SER A 472 10.41 -9.43 3.32
N LEU A 473 9.81 -8.61 2.47
CA LEU A 473 9.30 -7.29 2.81
C LEU A 473 7.97 -7.41 3.55
N ARG A 474 7.71 -6.50 4.51
CA ARG A 474 6.35 -6.22 5.01
C ARG A 474 5.58 -5.50 3.91
N SER A 475 4.58 -6.16 3.33
CA SER A 475 3.76 -5.60 2.25
C SER A 475 3.21 -4.23 2.62
N ASP A 476 3.35 -3.28 1.70
CA ASP A 476 2.78 -1.93 1.82
C ASP A 476 2.07 -1.53 0.52
N PHE A 477 1.58 -0.29 0.48
CA PHE A 477 0.83 0.19 -0.65
C PHE A 477 1.67 0.42 -1.93
N LEU A 478 2.97 0.65 -1.78
CA LEU A 478 3.91 0.80 -2.90
C LEU A 478 4.32 -0.57 -3.42
N TYR A 479 4.35 -1.60 -2.57
CA TYR A 479 4.79 -2.93 -2.96
C TYR A 479 4.20 -4.01 -2.05
N ASN A 480 3.26 -4.77 -2.59
CA ASN A 480 2.52 -5.82 -1.89
C ASN A 480 2.89 -7.25 -2.33
N ARG A 481 4.05 -7.42 -2.96
CA ARG A 481 4.52 -8.72 -3.43
C ARG A 481 5.38 -9.42 -2.35
N PRO A 482 5.18 -10.73 -2.09
CA PRO A 482 6.01 -11.48 -1.16
C PRO A 482 7.45 -11.66 -1.66
N GLY A 483 8.37 -11.79 -0.69
CA GLY A 483 9.79 -11.94 -0.94
C GLY A 483 10.59 -10.64 -0.76
N PRO A 484 11.88 -10.64 -1.11
CA PRO A 484 12.75 -9.51 -0.85
C PRO A 484 12.35 -8.27 -1.67
N LEU A 485 12.73 -7.09 -1.16
CA LEU A 485 12.47 -5.80 -1.82
C LEU A 485 13.10 -5.69 -3.22
N LEU A 486 14.25 -6.34 -3.43
CA LEU A 486 14.92 -6.45 -4.73
C LEU A 486 14.65 -7.81 -5.37
N ASN A 487 14.86 -7.91 -6.69
CA ASN A 487 14.89 -9.21 -7.35
C ASN A 487 15.98 -10.09 -6.71
N ALA A 488 15.60 -11.28 -6.22
CA ALA A 488 16.47 -12.15 -5.43
C ALA A 488 17.78 -12.54 -6.16
N LEU A 489 17.79 -12.54 -7.50
CA LEU A 489 18.98 -12.78 -8.31
C LEU A 489 20.07 -11.72 -8.12
N LEU A 490 19.72 -10.52 -7.65
CA LEU A 490 20.64 -9.41 -7.41
C LEU A 490 21.26 -9.46 -6.00
N LEU A 491 20.71 -10.23 -5.07
CA LEU A 491 21.12 -10.21 -3.66
C LEU A 491 22.52 -10.82 -3.41
N PRO A 492 22.94 -11.91 -4.07
CA PRO A 492 24.34 -12.35 -4.01
C PRO A 492 25.33 -11.29 -4.50
N LEU A 493 24.93 -10.51 -5.51
CA LEU A 493 25.74 -9.43 -6.08
C LEU A 493 25.73 -8.18 -5.19
N LEU A 494 24.64 -7.92 -4.47
CA LEU A 494 24.57 -6.91 -3.41
C LEU A 494 25.57 -7.23 -2.29
N ALA A 495 25.59 -8.48 -1.81
CA ALA A 495 26.52 -8.91 -0.77
C ALA A 495 27.98 -8.76 -1.22
N LEU A 496 28.31 -9.18 -2.45
CA LEU A 496 29.62 -8.95 -3.05
C LEU A 496 29.96 -7.45 -3.11
N GLY A 497 29.04 -6.63 -3.61
CA GLY A 497 29.20 -5.17 -3.69
C GLY A 497 29.43 -4.49 -2.35
N LEU A 498 28.73 -4.94 -1.30
CA LEU A 498 28.90 -4.46 0.06
C LEU A 498 30.29 -4.79 0.61
N VAL A 499 30.74 -6.04 0.46
CA VAL A 499 32.09 -6.47 0.88
C VAL A 499 33.17 -5.68 0.14
N VAL A 500 33.02 -5.51 -1.17
CA VAL A 500 33.89 -4.69 -2.01
C VAL A 500 33.95 -3.25 -1.51
N ALA A 501 32.80 -2.64 -1.22
CA ALA A 501 32.73 -1.27 -0.73
C ALA A 501 33.47 -1.11 0.61
N PHE A 502 33.29 -2.03 1.56
CA PHE A 502 34.05 -2.03 2.81
C PHE A 502 35.55 -2.25 2.59
N SER A 503 35.93 -3.18 1.71
CA SER A 503 37.35 -3.44 1.40
C SER A 503 38.06 -2.23 0.77
N MET A 504 37.30 -1.34 0.13
CA MET A 504 37.78 -0.15 -0.55
C MET A 504 37.16 1.12 0.03
N ILE A 505 36.93 1.18 1.35
CA ILE A 505 36.23 2.30 1.99
C ILE A 505 36.85 3.67 1.70
N LYS A 506 38.15 3.74 1.37
CA LYS A 506 38.85 4.98 1.00
C LYS A 506 38.49 5.51 -0.39
N LYS A 507 37.84 4.72 -1.25
CA LYS A 507 37.41 5.15 -2.59
C LYS A 507 36.08 5.91 -2.49
N LYS A 508 35.94 6.99 -3.27
CA LYS A 508 34.77 7.87 -3.26
C LYS A 508 33.45 7.10 -3.37
N VAL A 509 33.33 6.24 -4.37
CA VAL A 509 32.14 5.41 -4.57
C VAL A 509 31.77 4.59 -3.34
N SER A 510 32.75 4.07 -2.60
CA SER A 510 32.53 3.23 -1.44
C SER A 510 31.99 4.01 -0.25
N TYR A 511 32.72 5.01 0.28
CA TYR A 511 32.24 5.71 1.47
C TYR A 511 31.00 6.57 1.19
N TRP A 512 30.85 7.13 -0.01
CA TRP A 512 29.61 7.85 -0.37
C TRP A 512 28.40 6.92 -0.28
N THR A 513 28.52 5.73 -0.88
CA THR A 513 27.42 4.75 -0.91
C THR A 513 27.18 4.13 0.47
N LEU A 514 28.24 3.79 1.21
CA LEU A 514 28.13 3.22 2.55
C LEU A 514 27.55 4.20 3.57
N LEU A 515 27.91 5.48 3.51
CA LEU A 515 27.30 6.51 4.37
C LEU A 515 25.83 6.71 4.02
N TRP A 516 25.49 6.74 2.73
CA TRP A 516 24.11 6.88 2.27
C TRP A 516 23.23 5.71 2.72
N VAL A 517 23.65 4.46 2.45
CA VAL A 517 22.95 3.26 2.94
C VAL A 517 22.93 3.25 4.47
N GLY A 518 24.08 3.48 5.11
CA GLY A 518 24.27 3.35 6.55
C GLY A 518 23.38 4.26 7.38
N LEU A 519 23.18 5.50 6.95
CA LEU A 519 22.41 6.48 7.72
C LEU A 519 20.93 6.53 7.35
N VAL A 520 20.54 6.08 6.15
CA VAL A 520 19.14 6.09 5.74
C VAL A 520 18.43 4.78 6.10
N ILE A 521 19.09 3.63 5.96
CA ILE A 521 18.43 2.31 6.15
C ILE A 521 18.41 1.88 7.62
N PHE A 522 19.39 2.25 8.44
CA PHE A 522 19.51 1.70 9.79
C PHE A 522 18.93 2.59 10.90
N PRO A 523 19.41 3.81 11.17
CA PRO A 523 19.09 4.52 12.41
C PRO A 523 17.59 4.73 12.62
N VAL A 524 16.92 5.40 11.67
CA VAL A 524 15.49 5.71 11.79
C VAL A 524 14.63 4.45 11.66
N PRO A 525 14.80 3.58 10.65
CA PRO A 525 13.93 2.40 10.52
C PRO A 525 14.06 1.39 11.68
N ILE A 526 15.24 1.29 12.32
CA ILE A 526 15.43 0.46 13.51
C ILE A 526 14.71 1.08 14.71
N LEU A 527 14.97 2.36 15.01
CA LEU A 527 14.32 3.05 16.13
C LEU A 527 12.80 3.07 15.94
N ALA A 528 12.35 3.30 14.72
CA ALA A 528 10.95 3.34 14.33
C ALA A 528 10.36 1.95 14.04
N ASN A 529 11.08 0.84 14.27
CA ASN A 529 10.65 -0.54 13.99
C ASN A 529 9.81 -0.66 12.70
N SER A 530 10.26 0.03 11.65
CA SER A 530 9.50 0.20 10.42
C SER A 530 10.23 -0.50 9.30
N SER A 531 9.87 -1.77 9.09
CA SER A 531 10.39 -2.66 8.05
C SER A 531 9.65 -2.52 6.71
N MET A 532 9.07 -1.34 6.44
CA MET A 532 8.28 -1.07 5.24
C MET A 532 9.15 -0.53 4.10
N GLY A 533 8.80 -0.89 2.87
CA GLY A 533 9.60 -0.58 1.68
C GLY A 533 9.69 0.93 1.45
N ARG A 534 8.57 1.64 1.63
CA ARG A 534 8.48 3.10 1.49
C ARG A 534 9.53 3.88 2.27
N VAL A 535 9.91 3.41 3.46
CA VAL A 535 10.91 4.07 4.33
C VAL A 535 12.32 3.99 3.75
N TYR A 536 12.60 2.95 2.96
CA TYR A 536 13.90 2.71 2.34
C TYR A 536 14.07 3.37 0.98
N TYR A 537 13.00 3.91 0.40
CA TYR A 537 13.01 4.44 -0.96
C TYR A 537 14.10 5.51 -1.21
N PRO A 538 14.41 6.45 -0.28
CA PRO A 538 15.50 7.40 -0.45
C PRO A 538 16.90 6.76 -0.57
N ALA A 539 17.11 5.52 -0.11
CA ALA A 539 18.38 4.80 -0.17
C ALA A 539 18.48 3.79 -1.33
N LEU A 540 17.36 3.50 -2.02
CA LEU A 540 17.32 2.54 -3.11
C LEU A 540 18.42 2.78 -4.18
N PRO A 541 18.72 4.01 -4.61
CA PRO A 541 19.80 4.25 -5.59
C PRO A 541 21.19 3.83 -5.05
N ALA A 542 21.46 4.04 -3.76
CA ALA A 542 22.71 3.64 -3.13
C ALA A 542 22.85 2.11 -3.11
N VAL A 543 21.76 1.40 -2.82
CA VAL A 543 21.75 -0.07 -2.84
C VAL A 543 22.01 -0.61 -4.26
N TYR A 544 21.40 -0.01 -5.29
CA TYR A 544 21.72 -0.37 -6.68
C TYR A 544 23.15 -0.02 -7.10
N THR A 545 23.77 0.98 -6.47
CA THR A 545 25.21 1.26 -6.66
C THR A 545 26.06 0.11 -6.13
N LEU A 546 25.71 -0.47 -4.98
CA LEU A 546 26.40 -1.65 -4.44
C LEU A 546 26.22 -2.87 -5.36
N VAL A 547 24.99 -3.15 -5.82
CA VAL A 547 24.74 -4.23 -6.79
C VAL A 547 25.57 -4.04 -8.06
N ALA A 548 25.61 -2.82 -8.59
CA ALA A 548 26.39 -2.50 -9.79
C ALA A 548 27.90 -2.69 -9.60
N LEU A 549 28.44 -2.37 -8.42
CA LEU A 549 29.83 -2.67 -8.07
C LEU A 549 30.09 -4.18 -8.13
N GLY A 550 29.20 -4.99 -7.54
CA GLY A 550 29.29 -6.45 -7.58
C GLY A 550 29.27 -7.00 -9.01
N ILE A 551 28.29 -6.57 -9.82
CA ILE A 551 28.16 -6.98 -11.23
C ILE A 551 29.40 -6.60 -12.04
N PHE A 552 29.82 -5.35 -11.95
CA PHE A 552 30.92 -4.83 -12.77
C PHE A 552 32.23 -5.56 -12.47
N LEU A 553 32.57 -5.73 -11.19
CA LEU A 553 33.82 -6.37 -10.79
C LEU A 553 33.79 -7.87 -11.10
N PHE A 554 32.66 -8.54 -10.87
CA PHE A 554 32.51 -9.94 -11.27
C PHE A 554 32.71 -10.12 -12.78
N TRP A 555 32.08 -9.27 -13.60
CA TRP A 555 32.24 -9.30 -15.05
C TRP A 555 33.69 -9.06 -15.48
N LYS A 556 34.39 -8.10 -14.86
CA LYS A 556 35.81 -7.82 -15.13
C LYS A 556 36.71 -9.00 -14.83
N GLU A 557 36.44 -9.71 -13.75
CA GLU A 557 37.21 -10.90 -13.37
C GLU A 557 36.95 -12.06 -14.34
N ILE A 558 35.71 -12.27 -14.79
CA ILE A 558 35.40 -13.25 -15.83
C ILE A 558 36.10 -12.89 -17.15
N ASP A 559 36.01 -11.63 -17.61
CA ASP A 559 36.63 -11.16 -18.85
C ASP A 559 38.15 -11.43 -18.86
N ARG A 560 38.82 -11.19 -17.72
CA ARG A 560 40.25 -11.52 -17.52
C ARG A 560 40.53 -13.01 -17.56
N PHE A 561 39.72 -13.81 -16.87
CA PHE A 561 39.93 -15.26 -16.77
C PHE A 561 39.72 -15.98 -18.11
N VAL A 562 38.68 -15.58 -18.84
CA VAL A 562 38.28 -16.18 -20.12
C VAL A 562 39.23 -15.74 -21.25
N GLY A 563 39.75 -14.51 -21.20
CA GLY A 563 40.67 -13.96 -22.19
C GLY A 563 39.98 -13.53 -23.50
N ALA A 564 40.77 -13.12 -24.49
CA ALA A 564 40.24 -12.48 -25.70
C ALA A 564 39.44 -13.43 -26.63
N ASN A 565 39.83 -14.70 -26.72
CA ASN A 565 39.24 -15.65 -27.69
C ASN A 565 37.75 -15.96 -27.43
N PRO A 566 37.30 -16.25 -26.19
CA PRO A 566 35.90 -16.54 -25.92
C PRO A 566 35.09 -15.29 -25.51
N ARG A 567 35.71 -14.11 -25.53
CA ARG A 567 35.07 -12.84 -25.16
C ARG A 567 33.74 -12.57 -25.86
N PRO A 568 33.56 -12.88 -27.16
CA PRO A 568 32.27 -12.62 -27.81
C PRO A 568 31.15 -13.52 -27.27
N ILE A 569 31.46 -14.76 -26.88
CA ILE A 569 30.51 -15.66 -26.20
C ILE A 569 30.16 -15.09 -24.82
N LEU A 570 31.15 -14.61 -24.07
CA LEU A 570 30.92 -13.97 -22.77
C LEU A 570 29.99 -12.76 -22.90
N ILE A 571 30.18 -11.92 -23.92
CA ILE A 571 29.30 -10.79 -24.21
C ILE A 571 27.89 -11.29 -24.52
N ALA A 572 27.74 -12.29 -25.40
CA ALA A 572 26.44 -12.87 -25.73
C ALA A 572 25.72 -13.41 -24.48
N VAL A 573 26.42 -14.13 -23.61
CA VAL A 573 25.89 -14.64 -22.33
C VAL A 573 25.52 -13.50 -21.38
N THR A 574 26.30 -12.41 -21.36
CA THR A 574 26.00 -11.22 -20.52
C THR A 574 24.76 -10.46 -21.02
N LEU A 575 24.51 -10.45 -22.34
CA LEU A 575 23.34 -9.81 -22.91
C LEU A 575 22.03 -10.51 -22.52
N VAL A 576 22.05 -11.82 -22.27
CA VAL A 576 20.85 -12.57 -21.87
C VAL A 576 20.21 -12.00 -20.59
N PRO A 577 20.89 -11.91 -19.43
CA PRO A 577 20.31 -11.31 -18.23
C PRO A 577 20.06 -9.80 -18.37
N LEU A 578 20.85 -9.08 -19.17
CA LEU A 578 20.62 -7.65 -19.44
C LEU A 578 19.32 -7.40 -20.23
N VAL A 579 18.86 -8.36 -21.03
CA VAL A 579 17.57 -8.26 -21.73
C VAL A 579 16.47 -8.88 -20.88
N TRP A 580 16.71 -10.06 -20.30
CA TRP A 580 15.70 -10.83 -19.57
C TRP A 580 15.24 -10.14 -18.28
N LEU A 581 16.15 -9.56 -17.47
CA LEU A 581 15.80 -8.97 -16.18
C LEU A 581 14.80 -7.80 -16.30
N PRO A 582 14.95 -6.85 -17.25
CA PRO A 582 13.93 -5.83 -17.52
C PRO A 582 12.55 -6.44 -17.81
N PHE A 583 12.47 -7.43 -18.69
CA PHE A 583 11.20 -8.07 -19.05
C PHE A 583 10.58 -8.83 -17.87
N ALA A 584 11.40 -9.53 -17.09
CA ALA A 584 10.93 -10.22 -15.89
C ALA A 584 10.38 -9.23 -14.85
N ASN A 585 11.09 -8.13 -14.60
CA ASN A 585 10.64 -7.12 -13.65
C ASN A 585 9.40 -6.36 -14.14
N LEU A 586 9.30 -6.08 -15.44
CA LEU A 586 8.11 -5.47 -16.04
C LEU A 586 6.91 -6.42 -15.99
N PHE A 587 7.11 -7.70 -16.29
CA PHE A 587 6.06 -8.70 -16.11
C PHE A 587 5.53 -8.69 -14.67
N ILE A 588 6.44 -8.74 -13.69
CA ILE A 588 6.07 -8.75 -12.26
C ILE A 588 5.29 -7.47 -11.91
N TYR A 589 5.77 -6.29 -12.31
CA TYR A 589 5.05 -5.05 -12.03
C TYR A 589 3.64 -5.04 -12.65
N PHE A 590 3.52 -5.33 -13.94
CA PHE A 590 2.25 -5.21 -14.66
C PHE A 590 1.25 -6.34 -14.40
N ASN A 591 1.70 -7.49 -13.86
CA ASN A 591 0.86 -8.69 -13.71
C ASN A 591 0.84 -9.31 -12.31
N GLU A 592 1.75 -8.97 -11.41
CA GLU A 592 1.78 -9.52 -10.03
C GLU A 592 1.53 -8.45 -8.96
N VAL A 593 1.88 -7.18 -9.20
CA VAL A 593 1.52 -6.09 -8.30
C VAL A 593 0.03 -5.77 -8.48
N SER A 594 -0.72 -5.83 -7.39
CA SER A 594 -2.18 -5.69 -7.41
C SER A 594 -2.62 -4.43 -6.66
N ASP A 595 -3.74 -3.85 -7.09
CA ASP A 595 -4.45 -2.85 -6.30
C ASP A 595 -5.41 -3.57 -5.34
N ALA A 596 -5.49 -3.11 -4.10
CA ALA A 596 -6.46 -3.60 -3.12
C ALA A 596 -7.88 -3.09 -3.45
N ASP A 597 -8.91 -3.79 -2.99
CA ASP A 597 -10.30 -3.52 -3.39
C ASP A 597 -10.77 -2.09 -3.01
N ASP A 598 -10.29 -1.55 -1.90
CA ASP A 598 -10.55 -0.16 -1.48
C ASP A 598 -10.06 0.86 -2.53
N ARG A 599 -8.92 0.60 -3.18
CA ARG A 599 -8.39 1.48 -4.23
C ARG A 599 -9.17 1.39 -5.52
N LEU A 600 -9.63 0.19 -5.85
CA LEU A 600 -10.44 -0.06 -7.03
C LEU A 600 -11.79 0.65 -6.87
N MET A 601 -12.40 0.54 -5.70
CA MET A 601 -13.63 1.25 -5.30
C MET A 601 -13.45 2.77 -5.42
N ARG A 602 -12.38 3.33 -4.84
CA ARG A 602 -12.08 4.77 -4.92
C ARG A 602 -11.86 5.27 -6.35
N ARG A 603 -11.30 4.45 -7.24
CA ARG A 603 -11.20 4.79 -8.66
C ARG A 603 -12.57 4.79 -9.34
N GLU A 604 -13.36 3.76 -9.06
CA GLU A 604 -14.65 3.53 -9.69
C GLU A 604 -15.67 4.61 -9.37
N ILE A 605 -15.78 5.04 -8.10
CA ILE A 605 -16.68 6.14 -7.71
C ILE A 605 -16.37 7.43 -8.48
N GLY A 606 -15.09 7.78 -8.63
CA GLY A 606 -14.67 8.94 -9.41
C GLY A 606 -15.01 8.78 -10.90
N GLU A 607 -14.78 7.60 -11.49
CA GLU A 607 -15.11 7.36 -12.90
C GLU A 607 -16.62 7.38 -13.16
N ILE A 608 -17.44 6.84 -12.26
CA ILE A 608 -18.91 6.87 -12.36
C ILE A 608 -19.40 8.31 -12.20
N ALA A 609 -18.87 9.07 -11.24
CA ALA A 609 -19.21 10.48 -11.06
C ALA A 609 -18.85 11.33 -12.29
N ALA A 610 -17.67 11.15 -12.88
CA ALA A 610 -17.30 11.82 -14.14
C ALA A 610 -18.17 11.42 -15.33
N GLN A 611 -18.75 10.22 -15.34
CA GLN A 611 -19.69 9.78 -16.39
C GLN A 611 -21.10 10.33 -16.17
N ALA A 612 -21.47 10.61 -14.92
CA ALA A 612 -22.76 11.18 -14.53
C ALA A 612 -22.79 12.71 -14.66
N ALA A 613 -21.67 13.40 -14.38
CA ALA A 613 -21.61 14.86 -14.33
C ALA A 613 -21.92 15.54 -15.68
N GLY A 614 -22.74 16.61 -15.63
CA GLY A 614 -23.09 17.47 -16.76
C GLY A 614 -23.80 18.75 -16.27
N GLU A 615 -23.79 19.81 -17.09
CA GLU A 615 -24.26 21.17 -16.70
C GLU A 615 -25.71 21.20 -16.19
N ASP A 616 -26.59 20.33 -16.70
CA ASP A 616 -28.02 20.22 -16.30
C ASP A 616 -28.33 18.90 -15.55
N THR A 617 -27.33 18.28 -14.91
CA THR A 617 -27.47 16.99 -14.21
C THR A 617 -27.26 17.14 -12.70
N LEU A 618 -28.21 16.62 -11.91
CA LEU A 618 -28.04 16.46 -10.46
C LEU A 618 -27.66 15.02 -10.12
N ILE A 619 -26.56 14.85 -9.38
CA ILE A 619 -26.14 13.55 -8.85
C ILE A 619 -26.68 13.40 -7.43
N LEU A 620 -27.44 12.34 -7.17
CA LEU A 620 -27.96 12.00 -5.84
C LEU A 620 -27.14 10.85 -5.26
N LEU A 621 -26.62 11.04 -4.05
CA LEU A 621 -25.82 10.06 -3.32
C LEU A 621 -26.64 9.62 -2.09
N PRO A 622 -27.34 8.47 -2.14
CA PRO A 622 -28.13 7.97 -1.02
C PRO A 622 -27.17 7.41 0.05
N ALA A 623 -26.84 8.25 1.01
CA ALA A 623 -25.97 7.94 2.13
C ALA A 623 -26.32 8.86 3.29
N VAL A 624 -26.41 8.29 4.50
CA VAL A 624 -26.60 9.09 5.72
C VAL A 624 -25.41 10.05 5.87
N PRO A 625 -25.62 11.38 5.86
CA PRO A 625 -24.51 12.32 5.93
C PRO A 625 -23.66 12.11 7.19
N GLY A 626 -22.34 12.02 7.01
CA GLY A 626 -21.40 11.80 8.12
C GLY A 626 -21.28 10.35 8.60
N ALA A 627 -22.09 9.41 8.08
CA ALA A 627 -21.89 7.98 8.33
C ALA A 627 -20.58 7.50 7.69
N ASN A 628 -20.01 6.42 8.25
CA ASN A 628 -18.79 5.80 7.74
C ASN A 628 -19.07 4.96 6.47
N ALA A 629 -19.49 5.61 5.40
CA ALA A 629 -19.83 5.02 4.12
C ALA A 629 -18.85 5.49 3.02
N PRO A 630 -18.52 4.64 2.01
CA PRO A 630 -17.63 5.02 0.92
C PRO A 630 -18.05 6.29 0.17
N LEU A 631 -19.37 6.51 -0.02
CA LEU A 631 -19.90 7.70 -0.68
C LEU A 631 -19.55 8.99 0.08
N ASN A 632 -19.53 8.96 1.42
CA ASN A 632 -19.15 10.11 2.25
C ASN A 632 -17.62 10.28 2.32
N ASN A 633 -16.91 9.17 2.47
CA ASN A 633 -15.47 9.17 2.75
C ASN A 633 -14.61 9.53 1.53
N GLU A 634 -15.12 9.35 0.31
CA GLU A 634 -14.36 9.50 -0.94
C GLU A 634 -14.76 10.72 -1.80
N HIS A 635 -15.43 11.71 -1.20
CA HIS A 635 -15.93 12.90 -1.88
C HIS A 635 -14.85 13.64 -2.67
N GLN A 636 -13.60 13.70 -2.17
CA GLN A 636 -12.51 14.37 -2.88
C GLN A 636 -12.23 13.76 -4.26
N MET A 637 -12.36 12.43 -4.38
CA MET A 637 -12.17 11.75 -5.66
C MET A 637 -13.39 11.86 -6.56
N LEU A 638 -14.59 11.93 -5.99
CA LEU A 638 -15.80 12.26 -6.74
C LEU A 638 -15.67 13.64 -7.40
N GLU A 639 -15.37 14.67 -6.62
CA GLU A 639 -15.23 16.06 -7.09
C GLU A 639 -14.07 16.23 -8.07
N LEU A 640 -12.89 15.65 -7.79
CA LEU A 640 -11.73 15.72 -8.69
C LEU A 640 -12.05 15.19 -10.10
N TYR A 641 -12.91 14.17 -10.20
CA TYR A 641 -13.32 13.61 -11.48
C TYR A 641 -14.43 14.44 -12.13
N MET A 642 -15.36 14.99 -11.36
CA MET A 642 -16.38 15.92 -11.86
C MET A 642 -15.74 17.19 -12.44
N MET A 643 -14.66 17.70 -11.86
CA MET A 643 -13.89 18.86 -12.37
C MET A 643 -13.29 18.63 -13.77
N GLN A 644 -13.28 17.39 -14.30
CA GLN A 644 -12.88 17.11 -15.68
C GLN A 644 -14.01 17.40 -16.68
N LYS A 645 -15.24 17.61 -16.20
CA LYS A 645 -16.47 17.82 -16.96
C LYS A 645 -17.13 19.16 -16.66
N LEU A 646 -17.05 19.59 -15.40
CA LEU A 646 -17.67 20.80 -14.89
C LEU A 646 -16.60 21.81 -14.46
N PRO A 647 -16.87 23.12 -14.57
CA PRO A 647 -16.01 24.11 -13.93
C PRO A 647 -16.07 23.95 -12.40
N PRO A 648 -14.97 24.22 -11.66
CA PRO A 648 -14.94 24.01 -10.21
C PRO A 648 -16.08 24.68 -9.43
N SER A 649 -16.53 25.86 -9.87
CA SER A 649 -17.63 26.61 -9.23
C SER A 649 -19.00 25.94 -9.31
N GLU A 650 -19.16 24.92 -10.15
CA GLU A 650 -20.44 24.21 -10.35
C GLU A 650 -20.46 22.82 -9.69
N VAL A 651 -19.29 22.32 -9.24
CA VAL A 651 -19.16 20.96 -8.70
C VAL A 651 -20.00 20.77 -7.44
N ASP A 652 -19.91 21.69 -6.48
CA ASP A 652 -20.66 21.62 -5.22
C ASP A 652 -22.18 21.62 -5.42
N SER A 653 -22.65 22.26 -6.50
CA SER A 653 -24.08 22.30 -6.85
C SER A 653 -24.56 21.14 -7.72
N ALA A 654 -23.64 20.29 -8.19
CA ALA A 654 -23.92 19.20 -9.11
C ALA A 654 -24.18 17.86 -8.40
N TYR A 655 -24.02 17.79 -7.08
CA TYR A 655 -24.35 16.59 -6.30
C TYR A 655 -24.99 16.92 -4.95
N LEU A 656 -25.74 15.97 -4.40
CA LEU A 656 -26.41 16.07 -3.11
C LEU A 656 -26.35 14.72 -2.38
N TYR A 657 -25.96 14.74 -1.10
CA TYR A 657 -26.19 13.61 -0.20
C TYR A 657 -27.63 13.61 0.27
N VAL A 658 -28.29 12.47 0.15
CA VAL A 658 -29.69 12.30 0.55
C VAL A 658 -29.77 11.09 1.47
N ALA A 659 -30.51 11.19 2.56
CA ALA A 659 -30.81 10.02 3.36
C ALA A 659 -31.57 9.02 2.47
N PRO A 660 -31.26 7.72 2.47
CA PRO A 660 -31.93 6.76 1.60
C PRO A 660 -33.47 6.90 1.59
N GLU A 661 -34.07 7.14 2.76
CA GLU A 661 -35.51 7.31 2.99
C GLU A 661 -36.12 8.53 2.29
N GLU A 662 -35.32 9.57 2.08
CA GLU A 662 -35.74 10.82 1.45
C GLU A 662 -35.49 10.82 -0.07
N LEU A 663 -34.76 9.82 -0.59
CA LEU A 663 -34.26 9.82 -1.96
C LEU A 663 -35.35 10.06 -3.00
N LEU A 664 -36.44 9.31 -2.90
CA LEU A 664 -37.48 9.36 -3.92
C LEU A 664 -38.27 10.68 -3.89
N SER A 665 -38.49 11.25 -2.70
CA SER A 665 -39.07 12.59 -2.50
C SER A 665 -38.16 13.68 -3.07
N GLU A 666 -36.85 13.57 -2.85
CA GLU A 666 -35.86 14.50 -3.42
C GLU A 666 -35.80 14.42 -4.95
N ILE A 667 -35.92 13.22 -5.54
CA ILE A 667 -36.02 13.07 -7.01
C ILE A 667 -37.19 13.90 -7.56
N GLU A 668 -38.38 13.81 -6.96
CA GLU A 668 -39.53 14.60 -7.42
C GLU A 668 -39.35 16.10 -7.20
N SER A 669 -38.89 16.50 -6.01
CA SER A 669 -38.65 17.89 -5.63
C SER A 669 -37.68 18.60 -6.58
N LYS A 670 -36.64 17.88 -7.03
CA LYS A 670 -35.58 18.44 -7.89
C LYS A 670 -35.83 18.24 -9.38
N ALA A 671 -36.76 17.38 -9.79
CA ALA A 671 -37.02 17.07 -11.20
C ALA A 671 -37.34 18.30 -12.08
N ALA A 672 -37.93 19.36 -11.51
CA ALA A 672 -38.23 20.58 -12.25
C ALA A 672 -36.99 21.48 -12.50
N ALA A 673 -35.95 21.35 -11.68
CA ALA A 673 -34.76 22.20 -11.73
C ALA A 673 -33.65 21.64 -12.62
N TYR A 674 -33.64 20.33 -12.87
CA TYR A 674 -32.59 19.63 -13.61
C TYR A 674 -33.18 18.84 -14.78
N GLN A 675 -32.46 18.73 -15.90
CA GLN A 675 -32.91 17.91 -17.04
C GLN A 675 -32.70 16.42 -16.79
N LYS A 676 -31.66 16.10 -16.03
CA LYS A 676 -31.23 14.74 -15.77
C LYS A 676 -30.90 14.55 -14.30
N MET A 677 -31.23 13.39 -13.77
CA MET A 677 -30.86 12.96 -12.42
C MET A 677 -30.12 11.63 -12.49
N GLU A 678 -29.06 11.51 -11.71
CA GLU A 678 -28.21 10.33 -11.64
C GLU A 678 -28.10 9.91 -10.19
N VAL A 679 -28.63 8.74 -9.83
CA VAL A 679 -28.48 8.18 -8.49
C VAL A 679 -27.27 7.25 -8.49
N ILE A 680 -26.28 7.49 -7.63
CA ILE A 680 -25.09 6.63 -7.47
C ILE A 680 -25.11 6.03 -6.07
N PHE A 681 -25.20 4.71 -5.96
CA PHE A 681 -25.38 4.02 -4.68
C PHE A 681 -24.48 2.80 -4.53
N ASP A 682 -24.15 2.45 -3.27
CA ASP A 682 -23.40 1.23 -2.91
C ASP A 682 -24.39 0.11 -2.61
N GLU A 683 -24.39 -0.94 -3.44
CA GLU A 683 -25.32 -2.07 -3.31
C GLU A 683 -25.12 -2.85 -2.00
N ARG A 684 -23.98 -2.69 -1.32
CA ARG A 684 -23.71 -3.35 -0.04
C ARG A 684 -24.36 -2.64 1.14
N GLU A 685 -24.59 -1.34 1.01
CA GLU A 685 -25.17 -0.49 2.06
C GLU A 685 -26.67 -0.24 1.82
N THR A 686 -27.12 -0.37 0.57
CA THR A 686 -28.50 -0.09 0.13
C THR A 686 -29.08 -1.27 -0.63
N GLU A 687 -29.16 -2.41 0.05
CA GLU A 687 -29.80 -3.63 -0.49
C GLU A 687 -31.25 -3.29 -0.91
N SER A 688 -31.73 -3.83 -2.04
CA SER A 688 -33.04 -3.54 -2.68
C SER A 688 -33.23 -2.17 -3.35
N LEU A 689 -32.32 -1.19 -3.21
CA LEU A 689 -32.52 0.15 -3.80
C LEU A 689 -32.63 0.13 -5.33
N ALA A 690 -31.84 -0.73 -5.99
CA ALA A 690 -31.90 -0.90 -7.44
C ALA A 690 -33.28 -1.39 -7.91
N GLU A 691 -33.87 -2.34 -7.18
CA GLU A 691 -35.18 -2.92 -7.48
C GLU A 691 -36.28 -1.87 -7.27
N THR A 692 -36.21 -1.15 -6.14
CA THR A 692 -37.08 -0.03 -5.82
C THR A 692 -37.08 1.04 -6.91
N LEU A 693 -35.91 1.49 -7.36
CA LEU A 693 -35.80 2.52 -8.41
C LEU A 693 -36.36 2.04 -9.75
N GLN A 694 -36.12 0.78 -10.12
CA GLN A 694 -36.67 0.19 -11.34
C GLN A 694 -38.20 0.02 -11.29
N LEU A 695 -38.75 -0.29 -10.12
CA LEU A 695 -40.19 -0.43 -9.91
C LEU A 695 -40.90 0.93 -10.04
N CYS A 696 -40.37 1.95 -9.36
CA CYS A 696 -40.90 3.30 -9.38
C CYS A 696 -40.72 3.99 -10.73
N TYR A 697 -39.57 3.80 -11.38
CA TYR A 697 -39.21 4.46 -12.63
C TYR A 697 -38.80 3.43 -13.70
N PRO A 698 -39.76 2.74 -14.33
CA PRO A 698 -39.47 1.66 -15.27
C PRO A 698 -38.77 2.10 -16.56
N GLN A 699 -38.78 3.41 -16.88
CA GLN A 699 -38.01 3.98 -18.00
C GLN A 699 -36.58 4.34 -17.62
N GLY A 700 -36.26 4.37 -16.32
CA GLY A 700 -34.92 4.64 -15.82
C GLY A 700 -33.93 3.56 -16.22
N ARG A 701 -32.67 3.96 -16.38
CA ARG A 701 -31.60 3.05 -16.83
C ARG A 701 -30.63 2.74 -15.71
N LEU A 702 -30.65 1.49 -15.23
CA LEU A 702 -29.63 0.97 -14.33
C LEU A 702 -28.35 0.61 -15.12
N THR A 703 -27.21 1.04 -14.60
CA THR A 703 -25.88 0.61 -15.03
C THR A 703 -25.14 0.08 -13.81
N GLU A 704 -24.93 -1.23 -13.78
CA GLU A 704 -24.23 -1.91 -12.68
C GLU A 704 -22.71 -1.69 -12.80
N GLY A 705 -22.10 -1.23 -11.72
CA GLY A 705 -20.65 -1.24 -11.54
C GLY A 705 -20.21 -2.48 -10.76
N ARG A 706 -18.98 -2.45 -10.25
CA ARG A 706 -18.46 -3.51 -9.37
C ARG A 706 -18.70 -3.20 -7.90
N TYR A 707 -18.61 -1.93 -7.51
CA TYR A 707 -18.86 -1.46 -6.14
C TYR A 707 -20.05 -0.51 -6.07
N PHE A 708 -20.27 0.29 -7.12
CA PHE A 708 -21.36 1.26 -7.16
C PHE A 708 -22.20 1.06 -8.39
N SER A 709 -23.51 1.21 -8.22
CA SER A 709 -24.47 1.19 -9.31
C SER A 709 -24.97 2.59 -9.59
N ARG A 710 -25.29 2.86 -10.86
CA ARG A 710 -25.81 4.15 -11.32
C ARG A 710 -27.18 3.97 -11.95
N PHE A 711 -28.16 4.74 -11.47
CA PHE A 711 -29.49 4.80 -12.03
C PHE A 711 -29.76 6.16 -12.67
N SER A 712 -30.05 6.16 -13.97
CA SER A 712 -30.16 7.37 -14.79
C SER A 712 -31.61 7.68 -15.12
N LEU A 713 -32.05 8.92 -14.85
CA LEU A 713 -33.41 9.41 -15.08
C LEU A 713 -33.41 10.75 -15.82
N HIS A 714 -34.31 10.90 -16.77
CA HIS A 714 -34.63 12.19 -17.39
C HIS A 714 -35.82 12.83 -16.67
N SER A 715 -35.86 14.16 -16.54
CA SER A 715 -36.92 14.85 -15.79
C SER A 715 -38.33 14.59 -16.32
N SER A 716 -38.47 14.36 -17.63
CA SER A 716 -39.74 13.97 -18.25
C SER A 716 -40.26 12.59 -17.82
N GLU A 717 -39.38 11.71 -17.33
CA GLU A 717 -39.70 10.35 -16.91
C GLU A 717 -40.18 10.31 -15.45
N VAL A 718 -39.82 11.32 -14.65
CA VAL A 718 -40.22 11.43 -13.23
C VAL A 718 -41.74 11.58 -13.09
N GLY A 719 -42.37 12.33 -14.00
CA GLY A 719 -43.82 12.50 -14.02
C GLY A 719 -44.62 11.25 -14.42
N GLN A 720 -43.96 10.12 -14.69
CA GLN A 720 -44.56 8.82 -14.99
C GLN A 720 -44.21 7.79 -13.92
N MET A 721 -44.10 8.23 -12.67
CA MET A 721 -43.83 7.36 -11.52
C MET A 721 -44.94 6.31 -11.37
N ASN A 722 -44.52 5.05 -11.26
CA ASN A 722 -45.39 3.87 -11.18
C ASN A 722 -45.56 3.34 -9.74
N CYS A 723 -45.07 4.10 -8.76
CA CYS A 723 -45.25 3.84 -7.34
C CYS A 723 -45.91 5.05 -6.67
N SER A 724 -46.30 4.94 -5.41
CA SER A 724 -46.84 6.06 -4.62
C SER A 724 -46.04 6.21 -3.33
N PHE A 725 -45.87 7.46 -2.87
CA PHE A 725 -45.29 7.76 -1.58
C PHE A 725 -46.40 7.79 -0.55
N ALA A 726 -46.35 6.85 0.36
CA ALA A 726 -47.14 6.98 1.56
C ALA A 726 -46.36 6.51 2.77
N SER A 727 -46.56 7.18 3.90
CA SER A 727 -46.09 6.71 5.20
C SER A 727 -47.31 6.53 6.09
N LEU A 728 -47.39 5.39 6.78
CA LEU A 728 -48.47 5.09 7.70
C LEU A 728 -47.96 5.21 9.13
N ARG A 729 -48.63 6.03 9.93
CA ARG A 729 -48.37 6.15 11.35
C ARG A 729 -49.62 5.77 12.13
N ILE A 730 -49.42 5.15 13.28
CA ILE A 730 -50.48 4.85 14.24
C ILE A 730 -50.09 5.34 15.63
N GLU A 731 -51.09 5.79 16.38
CA GLU A 731 -50.97 6.19 17.79
C GLU A 731 -52.17 5.66 18.58
N SER A 732 -51.97 5.38 19.87
CA SER A 732 -53.06 4.98 20.77
C SER A 732 -53.71 6.23 21.34
N GLU A 733 -55.02 6.42 21.13
CA GLU A 733 -55.75 7.59 21.67
C GLU A 733 -56.28 7.30 23.08
N ASP A 734 -56.93 6.15 23.27
CA ASP A 734 -57.53 5.66 24.53
C ASP A 734 -57.36 4.12 24.64
N ASP A 735 -57.79 3.49 25.76
CA ASP A 735 -57.64 2.05 26.09
C ASP A 735 -58.15 1.03 25.01
N ASN A 736 -58.73 1.45 23.88
CA ASN A 736 -59.10 0.53 22.79
C ASN A 736 -59.17 1.19 21.39
N ASN A 737 -58.77 2.45 21.26
CA ASN A 737 -58.88 3.21 20.01
C ASN A 737 -57.50 3.49 19.44
N LEU A 738 -57.31 3.20 18.16
CA LEU A 738 -56.09 3.47 17.42
C LEU A 738 -56.37 4.57 16.39
N GLU A 739 -55.68 5.70 16.55
CA GLU A 739 -55.61 6.75 15.55
C GLU A 739 -54.57 6.35 14.50
N TRP A 740 -54.91 6.51 13.22
CA TRP A 740 -53.99 6.28 12.12
C TRP A 740 -53.94 7.49 11.20
N GLU A 741 -52.75 7.76 10.68
CA GLU A 741 -52.48 8.82 9.72
C GLU A 741 -51.67 8.23 8.55
N LEU A 742 -52.20 8.39 7.35
CA LEU A 742 -51.57 8.07 6.08
C LEU A 742 -51.21 9.37 5.38
N VAL A 743 -49.91 9.68 5.34
CA VAL A 743 -49.40 10.86 4.65
C VAL A 743 -49.05 10.46 3.22
N GLY A 744 -49.56 11.19 2.22
CA GLY A 744 -49.19 11.03 0.81
C GLY A 744 -50.17 10.24 -0.07
N ASP A 745 -51.12 9.50 0.54
CA ASP A 745 -52.16 8.76 -0.20
C ASP A 745 -53.48 8.70 0.61
N THR A 746 -54.50 8.03 0.09
CA THR A 746 -55.77 7.75 0.78
C THR A 746 -56.11 6.28 0.64
N THR A 747 -56.61 5.66 1.71
CA THR A 747 -57.05 4.27 1.68
C THR A 747 -58.53 4.13 1.98
N GLN A 748 -59.16 3.10 1.41
CA GLN A 748 -60.48 2.62 1.80
C GLN A 748 -60.41 1.41 2.74
N ARG A 749 -59.20 0.87 2.99
CA ARG A 749 -58.99 -0.34 3.77
C ARG A 749 -57.73 -0.24 4.64
N LEU A 750 -57.89 -0.49 5.93
CA LEU A 750 -56.80 -0.57 6.90
C LEU A 750 -56.88 -1.93 7.60
N GLU A 751 -55.79 -2.67 7.65
CA GLU A 751 -55.70 -3.93 8.39
C GLU A 751 -54.81 -3.76 9.61
N THR A 752 -55.33 -3.99 10.81
CA THR A 752 -54.52 -3.94 12.03
C THR A 752 -54.09 -5.36 12.43
N LEU A 753 -52.79 -5.54 12.57
CA LEU A 753 -52.14 -6.74 13.07
C LEU A 753 -51.75 -6.49 14.52
N CYS A 754 -52.56 -7.01 15.44
CA CYS A 754 -52.30 -6.91 16.86
C CYS A 754 -51.84 -8.27 17.42
N GLU A 755 -50.96 -8.21 18.40
CA GLU A 755 -50.45 -9.35 19.12
C GLU A 755 -50.64 -9.11 20.62
N VAL A 756 -50.95 -10.16 21.37
CA VAL A 756 -51.12 -10.08 22.82
C VAL A 756 -49.90 -10.68 23.53
N ARG A 757 -49.40 -9.99 24.55
CA ARG A 757 -48.26 -10.45 25.35
C ARG A 757 -48.63 -11.72 26.10
N GLN A 758 -47.81 -12.78 25.99
CA GLN A 758 -48.09 -14.08 26.61
C GLN A 758 -47.57 -14.24 28.04
N ALA A 759 -46.60 -13.42 28.44
CA ALA A 759 -45.93 -13.51 29.73
C ALA A 759 -45.76 -12.12 30.35
N ASP A 760 -45.70 -12.07 31.68
CA ASP A 760 -45.33 -10.86 32.39
C ASP A 760 -43.82 -10.76 32.53
N PHE A 761 -43.28 -9.73 31.89
CA PHE A 761 -41.88 -9.36 31.92
C PHE A 761 -41.77 -7.84 31.80
N GLU A 762 -40.68 -7.32 32.34
CA GLU A 762 -40.22 -5.95 32.16
C GLU A 762 -39.07 -5.97 31.14
N TRP A 763 -39.15 -5.14 30.11
CA TRP A 763 -38.16 -5.09 29.03
C TRP A 763 -37.59 -3.69 28.99
N ILE A 764 -36.28 -3.58 29.16
CA ILE A 764 -35.55 -2.32 29.23
C ILE A 764 -34.65 -2.29 27.99
N GLU A 765 -34.93 -1.35 27.08
CA GLU A 765 -34.08 -1.11 25.92
C GLU A 765 -32.94 -0.14 26.26
N ALA A 766 -31.92 -0.09 25.41
CA ALA A 766 -30.74 0.74 25.62
C ALA A 766 -31.04 2.23 25.83
N GLU A 767 -32.07 2.78 25.15
CA GLU A 767 -32.51 4.17 25.35
C GLU A 767 -33.05 4.47 26.75
N ASP A 768 -33.56 3.45 27.45
CA ASP A 768 -34.16 3.60 28.79
C ASP A 768 -33.10 3.42 29.90
N MET A 769 -31.86 3.07 29.53
CA MET A 769 -30.75 2.94 30.48
C MET A 769 -30.13 4.31 30.81
N PHE A 770 -29.84 4.56 32.09
CA PHE A 770 -29.20 5.81 32.50
C PHE A 770 -27.70 5.80 32.14
N MET A 771 -27.33 6.59 31.12
CA MET A 771 -25.97 6.64 30.57
C MET A 771 -24.95 7.24 31.56
N SER A 772 -24.17 6.38 32.19
CA SER A 772 -23.02 6.77 33.02
C SER A 772 -21.82 7.23 32.17
N PRO A 773 -20.90 8.05 32.71
CA PRO A 773 -19.69 8.47 31.99
C PRO A 773 -18.88 7.28 31.44
N GLY A 774 -18.59 7.33 30.14
CA GLY A 774 -17.90 6.27 29.40
C GLY A 774 -18.84 5.34 28.63
N TRP A 775 -20.16 5.44 28.82
CA TRP A 775 -21.14 4.79 27.96
C TRP A 775 -21.69 5.77 26.93
N GLN A 776 -22.02 5.27 25.74
CA GLN A 776 -22.74 6.03 24.72
C GLN A 776 -23.73 5.13 23.99
N THR A 777 -24.80 5.72 23.46
CA THR A 777 -25.65 5.07 22.47
C THR A 777 -24.90 4.99 21.14
N GLU A 778 -25.03 3.87 20.46
CA GLU A 778 -24.45 3.59 19.14
C GLU A 778 -25.48 2.84 18.29
N VAL A 779 -25.44 3.10 16.98
CA VAL A 779 -26.30 2.44 15.98
C VAL A 779 -25.46 1.73 14.90
N SER A 780 -24.17 2.05 14.86
CA SER A 780 -23.20 1.56 13.90
C SER A 780 -22.52 0.31 14.45
N PHE A 781 -21.96 -0.57 13.61
CA PHE A 781 -21.12 -1.73 13.98
C PHE A 781 -21.81 -3.05 14.37
N ALA A 782 -23.12 -3.06 14.65
CA ALA A 782 -23.92 -4.27 14.85
C ALA A 782 -25.33 -4.07 14.28
N SER A 783 -25.88 -5.09 13.62
CA SER A 783 -27.25 -5.11 13.11
C SER A 783 -28.13 -6.05 13.93
N GLY A 784 -29.45 -5.89 13.90
CA GLY A 784 -30.41 -6.79 14.56
C GLY A 784 -30.63 -6.53 16.07
N TRP A 785 -30.37 -5.29 16.51
CA TRP A 785 -30.78 -4.74 17.80
C TRP A 785 -32.21 -4.20 17.73
N ASN A 786 -32.85 -3.99 18.89
CA ASN A 786 -34.18 -3.38 19.02
C ASN A 786 -34.07 -1.96 19.61
N GLY A 787 -35.11 -1.14 19.46
CA GLY A 787 -35.15 0.21 20.03
C GLY A 787 -34.59 1.29 19.10
N THR A 788 -33.86 2.26 19.66
CA THR A 788 -33.20 3.37 18.93
C THR A 788 -31.69 3.21 18.79
N GLY A 789 -31.10 2.23 19.48
CA GLY A 789 -29.70 1.85 19.36
C GLY A 789 -29.30 0.81 20.39
N PHE A 790 -28.01 0.74 20.68
CA PHE A 790 -27.47 -0.05 21.77
C PHE A 790 -26.42 0.74 22.53
N VAL A 791 -26.19 0.39 23.79
CA VAL A 791 -25.14 1.01 24.60
C VAL A 791 -23.78 0.37 24.31
N MET A 792 -22.76 1.21 24.19
CA MET A 792 -21.37 0.82 23.98
C MET A 792 -20.51 1.37 25.12
N ASP A 793 -19.66 0.52 25.70
CA ASP A 793 -18.65 0.96 26.67
C ASP A 793 -17.39 1.50 25.98
N TYR A 794 -16.74 2.43 26.68
CA TYR A 794 -15.34 2.81 26.45
C TYR A 794 -14.44 2.27 27.56
N TYR A 795 -13.14 2.23 27.30
CA TYR A 795 -12.17 1.87 28.31
C TYR A 795 -12.25 2.83 29.51
N GLY A 796 -12.53 2.30 30.70
CA GLY A 796 -12.66 3.08 31.94
C GLY A 796 -14.06 3.60 32.24
N SER A 797 -15.10 3.05 31.59
CA SER A 797 -16.49 3.46 31.87
C SER A 797 -16.89 3.23 33.32
N GLN A 798 -17.68 4.14 33.88
CA GLN A 798 -18.30 3.95 35.18
C GLN A 798 -19.44 2.92 35.10
N PRO A 799 -19.89 2.33 36.22
CA PRO A 799 -21.04 1.43 36.22
C PRO A 799 -22.27 2.10 35.59
N LEU A 800 -22.97 1.39 34.71
CA LEU A 800 -24.22 1.81 34.08
C LEU A 800 -25.38 1.45 35.01
N PHE A 801 -26.20 2.40 35.42
CA PHE A 801 -27.27 2.19 36.41
C PHE A 801 -28.64 2.05 35.73
N MET A 802 -29.52 1.26 36.35
CA MET A 802 -30.90 1.03 35.88
C MET A 802 -31.84 1.10 37.09
N GLU A 803 -32.98 1.78 36.92
CA GLU A 803 -34.08 1.79 37.90
C GLU A 803 -35.10 0.72 37.50
N LEU A 804 -35.63 -0.02 38.48
CA LEU A 804 -36.70 -0.99 38.26
C LEU A 804 -38.01 -0.53 38.89
N ASP A 805 -39.11 -0.85 38.23
CA ASP A 805 -40.47 -0.67 38.74
C ASP A 805 -41.06 -1.98 39.32
N ALA A 806 -40.22 -2.95 39.68
CA ALA A 806 -40.65 -4.28 40.10
C ALA A 806 -41.35 -4.32 41.48
N GLU A 807 -42.51 -4.97 41.57
CA GLU A 807 -43.16 -5.25 42.87
C GLU A 807 -42.35 -6.29 43.68
N PRO A 808 -42.13 -6.05 45.00
CA PRO A 808 -41.19 -6.84 45.79
C PRO A 808 -41.65 -8.28 46.05
N SER A 809 -40.67 -9.19 46.20
CA SER A 809 -40.74 -10.54 46.80
C SER A 809 -40.91 -11.78 45.88
N GLN A 810 -40.51 -11.73 44.61
CA GLN A 810 -40.48 -12.93 43.75
C GLN A 810 -39.08 -13.26 43.22
N ALA A 811 -38.78 -14.56 43.14
CA ALA A 811 -37.58 -15.06 42.47
C ALA A 811 -37.65 -14.72 40.97
N SER A 812 -36.80 -13.78 40.56
CA SER A 812 -36.77 -13.21 39.21
C SER A 812 -35.56 -13.70 38.42
N TYR A 813 -35.69 -13.70 37.10
CA TYR A 813 -34.64 -14.01 36.15
C TYR A 813 -34.37 -12.79 35.30
N ILE A 814 -33.10 -12.45 35.15
CA ILE A 814 -32.65 -11.33 34.34
C ILE A 814 -31.96 -11.88 33.11
N TRP A 815 -32.38 -11.46 31.93
CA TRP A 815 -31.72 -11.76 30.68
C TRP A 815 -31.03 -10.51 30.17
N VAL A 816 -29.74 -10.62 29.85
CA VAL A 816 -28.99 -9.53 29.23
C VAL A 816 -28.67 -9.91 27.80
N ARG A 817 -29.00 -9.05 26.85
CA ARG A 817 -28.64 -9.22 25.45
C ARG A 817 -27.40 -8.40 25.14
N TYR A 818 -26.38 -9.08 24.62
CA TYR A 818 -25.10 -8.44 24.35
C TYR A 818 -24.46 -8.92 23.05
N TYR A 819 -23.49 -8.14 22.58
CA TYR A 819 -22.75 -8.40 21.35
C TYR A 819 -21.27 -8.09 21.56
N LYS A 820 -20.39 -8.95 21.00
CA LYS A 820 -18.93 -8.77 20.98
C LYS A 820 -18.38 -8.98 19.57
N ARG A 821 -17.51 -8.08 19.11
CA ARG A 821 -16.90 -8.15 17.76
C ARG A 821 -15.60 -8.95 17.70
N ALA A 822 -14.94 -9.09 18.84
CA ALA A 822 -13.65 -9.75 19.01
C ALA A 822 -13.63 -10.49 20.36
N VAL A 823 -12.76 -11.49 20.47
CA VAL A 823 -12.56 -12.21 21.75
C VAL A 823 -11.93 -11.23 22.73
N ASP A 824 -12.60 -11.04 23.85
CA ASP A 824 -12.12 -10.23 24.97
C ASP A 824 -12.39 -11.03 26.25
N GLU A 825 -11.30 -11.36 26.96
CA GLU A 825 -11.29 -12.16 28.20
C GLU A 825 -11.86 -11.42 29.42
N LEU A 826 -12.29 -10.16 29.26
CA LEU A 826 -12.96 -9.38 30.30
C LEU A 826 -14.49 -9.57 30.22
N PRO A 827 -15.10 -10.35 31.13
CA PRO A 827 -16.55 -10.39 31.27
C PRO A 827 -17.07 -9.05 31.84
N ALA A 828 -18.32 -8.75 31.56
CA ALA A 828 -19.06 -7.73 32.28
C ALA A 828 -19.78 -8.37 33.46
N TYR A 829 -20.21 -7.53 34.40
CA TYR A 829 -20.86 -7.96 35.63
C TYR A 829 -22.13 -7.17 35.83
N LEU A 830 -23.24 -7.90 35.98
CA LEU A 830 -24.48 -7.34 36.51
C LEU A 830 -24.40 -7.38 38.04
N ILE A 831 -24.50 -6.22 38.68
CA ILE A 831 -24.50 -6.05 40.12
C ILE A 831 -25.93 -5.81 40.58
N ILE A 832 -26.40 -6.61 41.53
CA ILE A 832 -27.73 -6.54 42.15
C ILE A 832 -27.52 -6.54 43.66
N ASP A 833 -27.85 -5.44 44.34
CA ASP A 833 -27.71 -5.28 45.80
C ASP A 833 -26.35 -5.81 46.34
N ASP A 834 -25.26 -5.30 45.77
CA ASP A 834 -23.85 -5.68 46.04
C ASP A 834 -23.41 -7.10 45.60
N THR A 835 -24.29 -7.90 45.01
CA THR A 835 -23.95 -9.23 44.46
C THR A 835 -23.63 -9.15 42.98
N SER A 836 -22.44 -9.64 42.60
CA SER A 836 -21.94 -9.56 41.23
C SER A 836 -22.14 -10.86 40.45
N HIS A 837 -22.76 -10.76 39.28
CA HIS A 837 -23.03 -11.86 38.37
C HIS A 837 -22.33 -11.64 37.02
N PRO A 838 -21.34 -12.47 36.64
CA PRO A 838 -20.64 -12.29 35.38
C PRO A 838 -21.55 -12.66 34.19
N PHE A 839 -21.39 -11.94 33.09
CA PHE A 839 -21.95 -12.27 31.79
C PHE A 839 -20.99 -11.85 30.66
N ALA A 840 -21.26 -12.29 29.44
CA ALA A 840 -20.42 -12.03 28.27
C ALA A 840 -19.01 -12.64 28.34
N ASP A 841 -18.85 -13.77 29.03
CA ASP A 841 -17.62 -14.58 29.03
C ASP A 841 -17.57 -15.51 27.80
N ILE A 842 -17.20 -14.96 26.63
CA ILE A 842 -17.21 -15.68 25.36
C ILE A 842 -15.83 -16.24 24.99
N LYS A 843 -15.82 -17.49 24.51
CA LYS A 843 -14.68 -18.15 23.85
C LYS A 843 -14.94 -18.35 22.35
N GLY A 844 -14.35 -17.50 21.50
CA GLY A 844 -14.05 -17.77 20.08
C GLY A 844 -15.22 -17.83 19.08
N ASP A 845 -16.09 -18.82 19.17
CA ASP A 845 -17.02 -19.20 18.08
C ASP A 845 -18.31 -18.34 18.02
N ASP A 846 -18.41 -17.37 18.92
CA ASP A 846 -19.65 -16.71 19.33
C ASP A 846 -19.61 -15.19 19.12
N LEU A 847 -18.71 -14.73 18.26
CA LEU A 847 -18.53 -13.32 17.92
C LEU A 847 -19.49 -12.87 16.84
N ARG A 848 -19.81 -11.57 16.83
CA ARG A 848 -20.64 -10.90 15.82
C ARG A 848 -22.07 -11.43 15.74
N VAL A 849 -22.60 -11.91 16.87
CA VAL A 849 -24.00 -12.32 17.02
C VAL A 849 -24.51 -11.78 18.34
N TRP A 850 -25.76 -11.31 18.35
CA TRP A 850 -26.43 -10.93 19.59
C TRP A 850 -26.77 -12.17 20.41
N LYS A 851 -26.48 -12.14 21.70
CA LYS A 851 -26.67 -13.27 22.61
C LYS A 851 -27.41 -12.87 23.84
N TRP A 852 -28.39 -13.70 24.19
CA TRP A 852 -29.09 -13.65 25.46
C TRP A 852 -28.39 -14.52 26.48
N GLU A 853 -28.10 -13.97 27.64
CA GLU A 853 -27.55 -14.69 28.78
C GLU A 853 -28.43 -14.47 30.01
N ARG A 854 -28.77 -15.57 30.69
CA ARG A 854 -29.69 -15.56 31.83
C ARG A 854 -28.92 -15.54 33.14
N ILE A 855 -29.29 -14.61 34.00
CA ILE A 855 -28.81 -14.42 35.37
C ILE A 855 -29.98 -14.70 36.32
N GLY A 856 -29.73 -15.50 37.36
CA GLY A 856 -30.71 -15.85 38.38
C GLY A 856 -31.04 -17.34 38.48
N PRO A 857 -31.98 -17.72 39.37
CA PRO A 857 -32.91 -16.82 40.06
C PRO A 857 -32.22 -15.85 41.04
N VAL A 858 -32.72 -14.61 41.10
CA VAL A 858 -32.32 -13.56 42.04
C VAL A 858 -33.55 -13.03 42.78
N GLU A 859 -33.40 -12.70 44.06
CA GLU A 859 -34.46 -12.03 44.83
C GLU A 859 -34.27 -10.53 44.63
N LEU A 860 -35.30 -9.84 44.12
CA LEU A 860 -35.30 -8.38 43.94
C LEU A 860 -36.12 -7.76 45.07
N ASP A 861 -35.46 -6.98 45.91
CA ASP A 861 -36.11 -6.19 46.96
C ASP A 861 -36.69 -4.88 46.38
N ASP A 862 -37.64 -4.27 47.11
CA ASP A 862 -38.24 -2.99 46.74
C ASP A 862 -37.16 -1.90 46.68
N GLY A 863 -36.89 -1.35 45.48
CA GLY A 863 -35.82 -0.38 45.24
C GLY A 863 -34.42 -0.98 45.04
N ALA A 864 -34.32 -2.25 44.63
CA ALA A 864 -33.03 -2.88 44.26
C ALA A 864 -32.29 -2.06 43.19
N GLU A 865 -31.00 -1.79 43.44
CA GLU A 865 -30.16 -1.04 42.50
C GLU A 865 -29.46 -2.02 41.55
N LEU A 866 -29.75 -1.93 40.25
CA LEU A 866 -29.01 -2.68 39.25
C LEU A 866 -27.98 -1.82 38.56
N SER A 867 -26.78 -2.37 38.45
CA SER A 867 -25.75 -1.77 37.62
C SER A 867 -24.98 -2.78 36.80
N ILE A 868 -24.57 -2.36 35.60
CA ILE A 868 -23.65 -3.11 34.77
C ILE A 868 -22.28 -2.48 34.92
N SER A 869 -21.30 -3.26 35.34
CA SER A 869 -19.92 -2.82 35.49
C SER A 869 -18.98 -3.75 34.76
N ARG A 870 -17.82 -3.23 34.38
CA ARG A 870 -16.77 -3.99 33.73
C ARG A 870 -15.41 -3.58 34.31
N PRO A 871 -14.57 -4.52 34.76
CA PRO A 871 -13.24 -4.18 35.26
C PRO A 871 -12.29 -3.84 34.11
N TYR A 872 -11.63 -2.67 34.19
CA TYR A 872 -10.67 -2.16 33.19
C TYR A 872 -9.22 -2.27 33.69
N GLU A 873 -8.84 -3.44 34.22
CA GLU A 873 -7.50 -3.63 34.81
C GLU A 873 -6.40 -3.95 33.76
N ASN A 874 -6.79 -4.26 32.52
CA ASN A 874 -5.88 -4.68 31.44
C ASN A 874 -5.48 -3.52 30.51
N ASP A 875 -4.41 -3.71 29.73
CA ASP A 875 -3.92 -2.73 28.74
C ASP A 875 -5.05 -2.30 27.75
N PRO A 876 -5.32 -1.00 27.56
CA PRO A 876 -6.37 -0.48 26.67
C PRO A 876 -6.22 -0.95 25.23
N ARG A 877 -5.05 -1.44 24.81
CA ARG A 877 -4.84 -2.03 23.47
C ARG A 877 -5.59 -3.34 23.25
N TYR A 878 -6.02 -4.04 24.30
CA TYR A 878 -6.81 -5.28 24.20
C TYR A 878 -8.29 -5.08 24.53
N PHE A 879 -8.67 -3.86 24.93
CA PHE A 879 -10.05 -3.52 25.22
C PHE A 879 -10.88 -3.58 23.94
N MET A 880 -11.95 -4.36 23.96
CA MET A 880 -12.96 -4.33 22.91
C MET A 880 -14.31 -3.99 23.52
N ALA A 881 -15.02 -3.07 22.86
CA ALA A 881 -16.30 -2.63 23.33
C ALA A 881 -17.30 -3.80 23.43
N LEU A 882 -17.99 -3.86 24.57
CA LEU A 882 -19.18 -4.62 24.81
C LEU A 882 -20.38 -3.77 24.39
N PHE A 883 -21.28 -4.40 23.66
CA PHE A 883 -22.51 -3.76 23.21
C PHE A 883 -23.68 -4.45 23.91
N ILE A 884 -24.64 -3.69 24.40
CA ILE A 884 -25.83 -4.18 25.10
C ILE A 884 -27.03 -3.42 24.52
N ASP A 885 -28.00 -4.14 23.97
CA ASP A 885 -29.23 -3.53 23.42
C ASP A 885 -30.40 -3.65 24.38
N SER A 886 -30.56 -4.80 25.05
CA SER A 886 -31.77 -5.06 25.85
C SER A 886 -31.50 -5.82 27.14
N LEU A 887 -32.33 -5.58 28.15
CA LEU A 887 -32.37 -6.32 29.41
C LEU A 887 -33.82 -6.70 29.73
N VAL A 888 -34.05 -7.93 30.18
CA VAL A 888 -35.41 -8.46 30.42
C VAL A 888 -35.50 -9.10 31.78
N ILE A 889 -36.52 -8.73 32.53
CA ILE A 889 -36.75 -9.20 33.90
C ILE A 889 -38.09 -9.91 33.95
N THR A 890 -38.11 -11.11 34.52
CA THR A 890 -39.33 -11.93 34.58
C THR A 890 -39.32 -12.86 35.79
N ALA A 891 -40.49 -13.11 36.36
CA ALA A 891 -40.69 -14.14 37.40
C ALA A 891 -40.84 -15.55 36.80
N ASP A 892 -41.04 -15.68 35.48
CA ASP A 892 -41.24 -16.98 34.84
C ASP A 892 -39.90 -17.69 34.56
N ALA A 893 -39.66 -18.79 35.27
CA ALA A 893 -38.48 -19.63 35.10
C ALA A 893 -38.37 -20.29 33.70
N GLY A 894 -39.50 -20.43 33.00
CA GLY A 894 -39.60 -20.95 31.64
C GLY A 894 -39.47 -19.90 30.55
N PHE A 895 -39.42 -18.60 30.91
CA PHE A 895 -39.30 -17.51 29.95
C PHE A 895 -38.02 -17.62 29.15
N SER A 896 -38.13 -17.38 27.85
CA SER A 896 -36.99 -17.20 26.96
C SER A 896 -37.25 -15.96 26.10
N PRO A 897 -36.34 -14.98 26.06
CA PRO A 897 -36.49 -13.80 25.22
C PRO A 897 -36.38 -14.13 23.71
N ASN A 898 -35.99 -15.36 23.35
CA ASN A 898 -36.02 -15.87 21.99
C ASN A 898 -37.33 -16.60 21.64
N ALA A 899 -38.22 -16.82 22.62
CA ALA A 899 -39.55 -17.39 22.36
C ALA A 899 -40.45 -16.30 21.76
N ASP A 900 -41.52 -16.72 21.09
CA ASP A 900 -42.52 -15.80 20.57
C ASP A 900 -43.33 -15.21 21.75
N LEU A 901 -42.90 -14.04 22.24
CA LEU A 901 -43.47 -13.36 23.42
C LEU A 901 -44.87 -12.81 23.17
N TRP A 902 -45.25 -12.77 21.89
CA TRP A 902 -46.44 -12.15 21.37
C TRP A 902 -47.25 -13.20 20.64
N LYS A 903 -48.52 -13.33 21.00
CA LYS A 903 -49.44 -14.20 20.26
C LYS A 903 -50.18 -13.35 19.24
N SER A 904 -49.92 -13.59 17.95
CA SER A 904 -50.67 -12.90 16.90
C SER A 904 -52.17 -13.18 17.02
N LEU A 905 -52.96 -12.10 17.04
CA LEU A 905 -54.41 -12.16 16.98
C LEU A 905 -54.85 -12.24 15.51
N SER A 906 -56.12 -12.57 15.30
CA SER A 906 -56.68 -12.49 13.94
C SER A 906 -56.68 -11.02 13.47
N PRO A 907 -56.16 -10.73 12.26
CA PRO A 907 -56.17 -9.38 11.73
C PRO A 907 -57.56 -8.76 11.73
N LYS A 908 -57.66 -7.49 12.11
CA LYS A 908 -58.92 -6.73 12.00
C LYS A 908 -58.85 -5.82 10.79
N VAL A 909 -59.80 -5.99 9.88
CA VAL A 909 -59.90 -5.21 8.66
C VAL A 909 -60.98 -4.15 8.84
N PHE A 910 -60.59 -2.90 8.68
CA PHE A 910 -61.48 -1.74 8.67
C PHE A 910 -61.67 -1.29 7.23
N SER A 911 -62.91 -0.98 6.86
CA SER A 911 -63.25 -0.49 5.52
C SER A 911 -64.00 0.84 5.63
N PHE A 912 -63.60 1.81 4.83
CA PHE A 912 -64.11 3.17 4.85
C PHE A 912 -64.99 3.43 3.62
N ASN A 913 -66.08 4.17 3.80
CA ASN A 913 -67.04 4.45 2.72
C ASN A 913 -66.48 5.39 1.63
N GLN A 914 -65.42 6.11 1.95
CA GLN A 914 -64.66 6.98 1.04
C GLN A 914 -63.17 6.84 1.36
N PRO A 915 -62.27 7.10 0.41
CA PRO A 915 -60.84 7.13 0.69
C PRO A 915 -60.54 8.18 1.77
N GLN A 916 -59.79 7.80 2.79
CA GLN A 916 -59.39 8.66 3.91
C GLN A 916 -57.88 8.62 4.08
N SER A 917 -57.30 9.72 4.54
CA SER A 917 -55.87 9.84 4.89
C SER A 917 -55.63 9.76 6.39
N SER A 918 -56.68 9.75 7.21
CA SER A 918 -56.58 9.53 8.65
C SER A 918 -57.92 9.11 9.21
N GLY A 919 -57.90 8.53 10.41
CA GLY A 919 -59.11 8.16 11.14
C GLY A 919 -58.81 7.46 12.45
N ILE A 920 -59.87 7.11 13.18
CA ILE A 920 -59.79 6.36 14.42
C ILE A 920 -60.51 5.03 14.23
N VAL A 921 -59.88 3.93 14.64
CA VAL A 921 -60.45 2.58 14.58
C VAL A 921 -60.52 1.95 15.98
N ASP A 922 -61.68 1.39 16.31
CA ASP A 922 -61.91 0.67 17.56
C ASP A 922 -61.39 -0.77 17.40
N LEU A 923 -60.35 -1.08 18.16
CA LEU A 923 -59.69 -2.38 18.11
C LEU A 923 -60.47 -3.46 18.85
N ASN A 924 -61.46 -3.15 19.69
CA ASN A 924 -62.29 -4.09 20.47
C ASN A 924 -61.50 -5.31 21.00
N LEU A 925 -60.38 -5.03 21.66
CA LEU A 925 -59.50 -5.99 22.32
C LEU A 925 -59.91 -6.15 23.80
N LEU A 926 -59.57 -7.29 24.40
CA LEU A 926 -59.83 -7.56 25.84
C LEU A 926 -58.74 -6.90 26.70
N SER A 927 -58.88 -6.89 28.02
CA SER A 927 -57.81 -6.42 28.93
C SER A 927 -56.50 -7.20 28.71
N GLY A 928 -55.38 -6.51 28.60
CA GLY A 928 -54.05 -7.09 28.36
C GLY A 928 -53.07 -6.11 27.73
N PHE A 929 -51.81 -6.54 27.56
CA PHE A 929 -50.78 -5.79 26.84
C PHE A 929 -50.75 -6.20 25.37
N TYR A 930 -50.88 -5.23 24.49
CA TYR A 930 -50.93 -5.46 23.06
C TYR A 930 -49.84 -4.71 22.33
N ARG A 931 -49.34 -5.34 21.26
CA ARG A 931 -48.50 -4.72 20.26
C ARG A 931 -49.26 -4.71 18.95
N CYS A 932 -49.55 -3.55 18.41
CA CYS A 932 -50.29 -3.42 17.17
C CYS A 932 -49.48 -2.67 16.11
N LYS A 933 -49.66 -3.09 14.86
CA LYS A 933 -49.27 -2.34 13.65
C LYS A 933 -50.44 -2.32 12.69
N ALA A 934 -50.51 -1.33 11.82
CA ALA A 934 -51.46 -1.24 10.74
C ALA A 934 -50.78 -1.51 9.39
N VAL A 935 -51.56 -2.07 8.47
CA VAL A 935 -51.13 -2.43 7.12
C VAL A 935 -52.15 -1.92 6.14
N ILE A 936 -51.67 -1.29 5.07
CA ILE A 936 -52.50 -0.88 3.94
C ILE A 936 -52.01 -1.61 2.69
N GLU A 937 -52.94 -2.23 1.99
CA GLU A 937 -52.73 -2.73 0.63
C GLU A 937 -53.12 -1.63 -0.36
N SER A 938 -52.24 -1.30 -1.31
CA SER A 938 -52.53 -0.35 -2.39
C SER A 938 -52.53 -1.03 -3.76
N GLU A 939 -53.26 -0.45 -4.71
CA GLU A 939 -53.25 -0.88 -6.11
C GLU A 939 -51.95 -0.50 -6.84
N LEU A 940 -51.21 0.48 -6.32
CA LEU A 940 -49.85 0.83 -6.74
C LEU A 940 -48.85 0.32 -5.70
N PRO A 941 -47.62 -0.09 -6.10
CA PRO A 941 -46.57 -0.40 -5.14
C PRO A 941 -46.30 0.81 -4.23
N LEU A 942 -46.47 0.64 -2.91
CA LEU A 942 -46.17 1.66 -1.90
C LEU A 942 -44.75 1.42 -1.39
N VAL A 943 -43.84 2.32 -1.74
CA VAL A 943 -42.41 2.06 -1.56
C VAL A 943 -41.92 2.71 -0.28
N GLU A 944 -41.85 1.92 0.80
CA GLU A 944 -41.23 2.29 2.08
C GLU A 944 -39.70 2.03 2.06
N MET A 945 -39.06 2.34 0.93
CA MET A 945 -37.69 1.95 0.52
C MET A 945 -37.39 0.48 0.16
N LEU A 946 -38.11 -0.50 0.70
CA LEU A 946 -37.81 -1.94 0.48
C LEU A 946 -38.61 -2.60 -0.67
N GLY A 947 -39.44 -1.84 -1.39
CA GLY A 947 -40.17 -2.34 -2.56
C GLY A 947 -41.37 -3.26 -2.26
N ASP A 948 -41.84 -3.31 -1.01
CA ASP A 948 -43.03 -4.09 -0.64
C ASP A 948 -44.33 -3.48 -1.19
N THR A 949 -45.34 -4.31 -1.49
CA THR A 949 -46.66 -3.85 -1.97
C THR A 949 -47.62 -3.45 -0.86
N SER A 950 -47.18 -3.56 0.40
CA SER A 950 -47.97 -3.27 1.60
C SER A 950 -47.22 -2.25 2.45
N LEU A 951 -47.90 -1.16 2.80
CA LEU A 951 -47.36 -0.15 3.70
C LEU A 951 -47.65 -0.55 5.14
N VAL A 952 -46.63 -0.61 5.99
CA VAL A 952 -46.74 -1.07 7.37
C VAL A 952 -46.42 0.07 8.32
N SER A 953 -47.29 0.33 9.29
CA SER A 953 -47.07 1.41 10.25
C SER A 953 -45.94 1.11 11.24
N ASN A 954 -45.54 2.13 12.00
CA ASN A 954 -44.86 1.93 13.28
C ASN A 954 -45.65 0.93 14.16
N SER A 955 -44.93 0.16 14.97
CA SER A 955 -45.54 -0.69 15.98
C SER A 955 -45.77 0.14 17.24
N ILE A 956 -46.95 0.05 17.84
CA ILE A 956 -47.25 0.66 19.14
C ILE A 956 -47.53 -0.44 20.16
N GLU A 957 -47.09 -0.23 21.39
CA GLU A 957 -47.40 -1.08 22.54
C GLU A 957 -48.26 -0.29 23.52
N PHE A 958 -49.35 -0.90 23.99
CA PHE A 958 -50.27 -0.27 24.94
C PHE A 958 -50.97 -1.30 25.84
N GLU A 959 -51.33 -0.87 27.03
CA GLU A 959 -52.07 -1.65 28.02
C GLU A 959 -53.56 -1.32 27.93
N ILE A 960 -54.40 -2.34 27.84
CA ILE A 960 -55.85 -2.22 28.00
C ILE A 960 -56.20 -2.73 29.39
N ARG A 961 -56.72 -1.85 30.26
CA ARG A 961 -57.05 -2.18 31.65
C ARG A 961 -58.45 -2.75 31.83
#